data_AF-A0A9E3LPQ7-F1
#
_entry.id   AF-A0A9E3LPQ7-F1
#
_cell.length_a   1.000
_cell.length_b   1.000
_cell.length_c   1.000
_cell.angle_alpha   90.00
_cell.angle_beta   90.00
_cell.angle_gamma   90.00
#
_symmetry.space_group_name_H-M   'P 1'
#
loop_
_entity.id
_entity.type
_entity.pdbx_description
1 polymer ?
#
loop_
_entity_poly.entity_id
_entity_poly.type
_entity_poly.pdbx_seq_one_letter_code
_entity_poly.pdbx_strand_id
1 'polypeptide(L)'
;MACSQTWLTLVKSRAAGETNRDVARSRRDGTPSAHDSTPPARRPHHRRRQRHRRGSGPRPRRPRHGSCPRHPDQPGRVRRHRSRRPGSRGGNSRAHRRSRRSRYRARPGRRHDRALRPARCAHQQRRRRRPHPACRSFRRRPRPRAPNHDRRLRPPGPRRAAAPARRRPSAHRRRVFLHRPRRPSGPAALRRHRRGESRPGSPGPHPRLRLRRGRHRSERRRPRLHRQGRRRRRRARPRRPRPPGRCHPRRPPRPAGGSGRRHRLPRRPRHHRHHRGAAGGGRRAAALTFCRPPRAGASPLPVDPPPADPVNPDLLDRIPLAARTILDVGCGTGALLAAYRARNPRARLLGIERDPDRADIAAGRLDDVAAMDVEADPLPFDPDISLDCVIYGDVLAHLRDPAAVLAAHAAALGPNGSVLICVPNVEHWSFAARLLTGTWDYEPQGLFDRGHLRWFTLDSMRKLLEQAGLAPCEVAPRIFDTAQLSAFVRSMAPGLRALGIDPQEYTRRAAPLQFLWRARRQPRDRLTIAANMLAPVGGVSHLRVIHPLAALATDPSVSTQIRPLAELPRADPATPHICVLHRPILTGPEGQATLRHLHASGWLLVTEFDDHPDFFPGMLESDQLAFTGVHAVQTSTPALEALLRQRNPETVLFPNMIRSLPEPRNFAAPDRLTVFFGALNRERDCEPLMGAINAVAAIAGARLHFQVVHDQAFFDALETEHKTFTPTCDYDTYLRLLGESEIALMPLSDTPFNRAKSDLKFIEAGACRVAALASPVVYADTIEDGRTGLLFTDADSLRARLLHLIAMPELARGLAEAARDYVARERMLAYQVAARTAWYRSLWARREELTAALHVRVPGLLQAAPAI
;
A
#
# COMPACT_ATOMS: atom_id res chain seq x y z
N MET A 1 -17.00 -20.13 29.18
CA MET A 1 -17.96 -19.00 29.09
C MET A 1 -17.28 -17.63 29.19
N ALA A 2 -16.34 -17.39 30.12
CA ALA A 2 -15.68 -16.09 30.31
C ALA A 2 -14.97 -15.44 29.08
N CYS A 3 -14.75 -16.17 27.98
CA CYS A 3 -14.03 -15.67 26.80
C CYS A 3 -14.82 -14.63 25.98
N SER A 4 -16.16 -14.59 26.07
CA SER A 4 -16.98 -13.64 25.28
C SER A 4 -17.06 -12.23 25.89
N GLN A 5 -16.82 -12.07 27.20
CA GLN A 5 -16.87 -10.75 27.83
C GLN A 5 -15.74 -9.83 27.32
N THR A 6 -14.50 -10.33 27.23
CA THR A 6 -13.31 -9.51 27.03
C THR A 6 -13.37 -8.66 25.75
N TRP A 7 -13.85 -9.25 24.64
CA TRP A 7 -13.98 -8.58 23.35
C TRP A 7 -15.04 -7.45 23.38
N LEU A 8 -16.21 -7.72 23.97
CA LEU A 8 -17.28 -6.73 24.13
C LEU A 8 -16.91 -5.61 25.12
N THR A 9 -16.18 -5.95 26.19
CA THR A 9 -15.73 -4.98 27.19
C THR A 9 -14.66 -4.03 26.62
N LEU A 10 -13.73 -4.50 25.78
CA LEU A 10 -12.75 -3.63 25.12
C LEU A 10 -13.42 -2.60 24.17
N VAL A 11 -14.49 -2.98 23.47
CA VAL A 11 -15.24 -2.07 22.59
C VAL A 11 -16.07 -1.06 23.41
N LYS A 12 -16.69 -1.47 24.53
CA LYS A 12 -17.54 -0.56 25.33
C LYS A 12 -16.76 0.35 26.29
N SER A 13 -15.64 -0.10 26.86
CA SER A 13 -14.90 0.63 27.90
C SER A 13 -14.15 1.89 27.45
N ARG A 14 -14.02 2.14 26.14
CA ARG A 14 -13.41 3.38 25.61
C ARG A 14 -14.41 4.40 25.05
N ALA A 15 -15.71 4.14 25.16
CA ALA A 15 -16.76 5.08 24.77
C ALA A 15 -17.18 6.04 25.91
N ALA A 16 -16.88 5.70 27.16
CA ALA A 16 -17.12 6.54 28.34
C ALA A 16 -15.83 7.26 28.74
N GLY A 17 -15.76 8.56 28.50
CA GLY A 17 -14.67 9.41 28.97
C GLY A 17 -15.06 10.12 30.26
N GLU A 18 -14.44 9.78 31.38
CA GLU A 18 -14.60 10.50 32.64
C GLU A 18 -13.25 10.90 33.25
N THR A 19 -13.13 12.19 33.57
CA THR A 19 -11.98 12.75 34.27
C THR A 19 -12.11 12.50 35.76
N ASN A 20 -11.04 12.10 36.45
CA ASN A 20 -11.00 12.18 37.91
C ASN A 20 -9.81 13.02 38.40
N ARG A 21 -9.99 13.66 39.56
CA ARG A 21 -9.04 14.55 40.23
C ARG A 21 -8.85 14.09 41.67
N ASP A 22 -7.65 14.31 42.18
CA ASP A 22 -7.36 14.77 43.54
C ASP A 22 -8.25 14.24 44.68
N VAL A 23 -7.83 13.14 45.31
CA VAL A 23 -8.05 12.95 46.75
C VAL A 23 -6.69 12.75 47.41
N ALA A 24 -6.34 13.63 48.36
CA ALA A 24 -5.08 13.58 49.09
C ALA A 24 -5.33 13.81 50.60
N ARG A 25 -4.90 12.83 51.41
CA ARG A 25 -4.67 12.83 52.87
C ARG A 25 -4.43 11.36 53.30
N SER A 26 -3.61 11.03 54.30
CA SER A 26 -2.62 11.82 55.05
C SER A 26 -1.79 10.91 55.99
N ARG A 27 -0.62 11.39 56.45
CA ARG A 27 0.16 10.88 57.62
C ARG A 27 0.88 9.54 57.37
N ARG A 28 2.06 9.26 57.97
CA ARG A 28 2.90 10.03 58.91
C ARG A 28 4.40 9.66 58.81
N ASP A 29 5.25 10.65 59.10
CA ASP A 29 6.59 10.68 59.74
C ASP A 29 7.51 9.42 59.73
N GLY A 30 8.80 9.61 59.37
CA GLY A 30 9.86 8.59 59.49
C GLY A 30 11.19 8.99 58.84
N THR A 31 12.13 9.54 59.62
CA THR A 31 13.48 9.97 59.18
C THR A 31 14.51 9.76 60.31
N PRO A 32 15.82 9.75 60.06
CA PRO A 32 16.57 9.20 58.91
C PRO A 32 17.74 8.29 59.40
N SER A 33 18.62 7.86 58.48
CA SER A 33 19.98 7.40 58.81
C SER A 33 20.95 7.84 57.72
N ALA A 34 22.25 7.98 58.05
CA ALA A 34 23.27 8.58 57.19
C ALA A 34 24.64 7.90 57.38
N HIS A 35 25.48 7.98 56.34
CA HIS A 35 26.96 8.02 56.33
C HIS A 35 27.39 8.08 54.83
N ASP A 36 28.23 9.02 54.39
CA ASP A 36 29.71 9.04 54.41
C ASP A 36 30.38 8.11 53.39
N SER A 37 31.44 8.48 52.63
CA SER A 37 32.23 9.73 52.56
C SER A 37 32.62 10.08 51.08
N THR A 38 33.51 11.07 50.84
CA THR A 38 33.76 11.66 49.48
C THR A 38 35.26 11.59 49.02
N PRO A 39 35.85 12.38 48.06
CA PRO A 39 36.81 11.83 47.08
C PRO A 39 38.25 12.42 47.14
N PRO A 40 39.12 12.13 46.15
CA PRO A 40 39.59 13.21 45.24
C PRO A 40 39.71 12.75 43.76
N ALA A 41 39.53 13.52 42.68
CA ALA A 41 39.65 14.95 42.32
C ALA A 41 40.96 15.35 41.59
N ARG A 42 40.84 15.87 40.35
CA ARG A 42 41.71 16.93 39.74
C ARG A 42 41.10 17.53 38.45
N ARG A 43 41.52 18.77 38.13
CA ARG A 43 41.07 19.71 37.06
C ARG A 43 42.29 20.59 36.65
N PRO A 44 42.29 21.52 35.65
CA PRO A 44 41.28 22.57 35.33
C PRO A 44 40.86 22.54 33.82
N HIS A 45 40.58 23.59 33.01
CA HIS A 45 40.46 25.07 33.05
C HIS A 45 39.29 25.47 32.07
N HIS A 46 38.51 26.56 32.23
CA HIS A 46 38.71 28.02 32.00
C HIS A 46 38.89 28.44 30.53
N ARG A 47 38.26 29.54 30.03
CA ARG A 47 37.59 30.73 30.65
C ARG A 47 36.08 30.77 30.26
N ARG A 48 35.09 31.26 31.04
CA ARG A 48 34.77 32.62 31.60
C ARG A 48 34.63 33.70 30.52
N ARG A 49 33.67 34.65 30.53
CA ARG A 49 32.51 35.05 31.41
C ARG A 49 31.48 35.80 30.50
N GLN A 50 30.28 36.28 30.88
CA GLN A 50 29.82 37.04 32.07
C GLN A 50 28.27 36.93 32.27
N ARG A 51 27.65 37.71 33.16
CA ARG A 51 26.19 37.70 33.48
C ARG A 51 25.67 39.10 33.86
N HIS A 52 24.37 39.37 33.67
CA HIS A 52 23.54 40.19 34.59
C HIS A 52 22.10 39.63 34.70
N ARG A 53 21.19 40.24 35.50
CA ARG A 53 19.96 39.62 36.06
C ARG A 53 18.67 40.47 35.90
N ARG A 54 17.52 39.78 36.09
CA ARG A 54 16.14 40.24 36.46
C ARG A 54 15.17 40.58 35.30
N GLY A 55 13.91 40.10 35.42
CA GLY A 55 12.78 40.45 34.54
C GLY A 55 11.66 39.39 34.51
N SER A 56 10.46 39.75 34.97
CA SER A 56 9.22 38.98 35.15
C SER A 56 8.57 38.32 33.90
N GLY A 57 7.68 37.32 34.10
CA GLY A 57 6.81 36.68 33.08
C GLY A 57 5.50 37.46 32.78
N PRO A 58 4.36 36.85 32.33
CA PRO A 58 3.97 35.42 32.34
C PRO A 58 3.34 34.87 31.01
N ARG A 59 2.62 33.73 31.05
CA ARG A 59 1.94 33.04 29.90
C ARG A 59 0.40 33.16 29.88
N PRO A 60 -0.26 33.28 28.70
CA PRO A 60 -1.60 32.74 28.39
C PRO A 60 -1.49 31.39 27.64
N ARG A 61 -2.34 30.35 27.75
CA ARG A 61 -3.82 30.15 27.84
C ARG A 61 -4.56 30.17 26.48
N ARG A 62 -5.27 29.06 26.18
CA ARG A 62 -6.20 28.84 25.04
C ARG A 62 -7.66 29.19 25.44
N PRO A 63 -8.53 29.58 24.48
CA PRO A 63 -10.00 29.57 24.63
C PRO A 63 -10.68 28.38 23.89
N ARG A 64 -11.99 28.20 24.07
CA ARG A 64 -12.84 27.18 23.37
C ARG A 64 -14.33 27.60 23.33
N HIS A 65 -14.98 27.37 22.18
CA HIS A 65 -16.45 27.25 21.92
C HIS A 65 -17.44 28.43 22.06
N GLY A 66 -18.52 28.33 21.25
CA GLY A 66 -19.81 29.05 21.34
C GLY A 66 -20.04 30.12 20.26
N SER A 67 -21.23 30.34 19.67
CA SER A 67 -22.42 29.48 19.40
C SER A 67 -23.43 30.25 18.51
N CYS A 68 -24.35 29.58 17.81
CA CYS A 68 -25.35 30.22 16.93
C CYS A 68 -26.59 30.77 17.67
N PRO A 69 -27.29 31.77 17.10
CA PRO A 69 -28.74 31.93 17.22
C PRO A 69 -29.48 31.66 15.88
N ARG A 70 -30.79 31.98 15.79
CA ARG A 70 -31.76 31.44 14.80
C ARG A 70 -32.35 32.46 13.81
N HIS A 71 -33.03 31.91 12.80
CA HIS A 71 -34.01 32.50 11.87
C HIS A 71 -35.10 33.39 12.52
N PRO A 72 -35.77 34.27 11.75
CA PRO A 72 -37.04 33.86 11.11
C PRO A 72 -37.24 34.31 9.63
N ASP A 73 -38.46 34.03 9.15
CA ASP A 73 -39.27 34.65 8.07
C ASP A 73 -39.03 34.46 6.55
N GLN A 74 -40.19 34.38 5.88
CA GLN A 74 -40.48 34.25 4.44
C GLN A 74 -41.94 34.73 4.26
N PRO A 75 -42.32 35.43 3.16
CA PRO A 75 -43.05 34.70 2.10
C PRO A 75 -42.84 35.27 0.68
N GLY A 76 -43.29 34.54 -0.35
CA GLY A 76 -43.46 35.08 -1.71
C GLY A 76 -43.49 34.03 -2.83
N ARG A 77 -44.68 33.71 -3.38
CA ARG A 77 -44.86 32.86 -4.57
C ARG A 77 -45.31 33.68 -5.77
N VAL A 78 -44.72 33.46 -6.94
CA VAL A 78 -45.38 33.58 -8.26
C VAL A 78 -44.99 32.38 -9.14
N ARG A 79 -45.87 31.97 -10.08
CA ARG A 79 -45.75 30.78 -10.95
C ARG A 79 -45.83 31.16 -12.43
N ARG A 80 -45.53 30.16 -13.30
CA ARG A 80 -45.84 30.00 -14.76
C ARG A 80 -44.65 30.36 -15.67
N HIS A 81 -44.03 29.38 -16.36
CA HIS A 81 -44.36 28.81 -17.70
C HIS A 81 -43.76 29.65 -18.87
N ARG A 82 -43.32 29.08 -20.00
CA ARG A 82 -43.26 27.67 -20.49
C ARG A 82 -42.21 27.54 -21.63
N SER A 83 -41.61 26.34 -21.80
CA SER A 83 -41.14 25.67 -23.06
C SER A 83 -40.74 26.51 -24.30
N ARG A 84 -39.65 26.18 -25.03
CA ARG A 84 -39.56 25.01 -25.96
C ARG A 84 -38.13 24.75 -26.49
N ARG A 85 -37.84 23.49 -26.91
CA ARG A 85 -36.88 23.10 -27.97
C ARG A 85 -37.65 23.03 -29.32
N PRO A 86 -37.05 23.28 -30.52
CA PRO A 86 -36.06 22.43 -31.23
C PRO A 86 -34.91 23.26 -31.86
N GLY A 87 -33.98 22.77 -32.72
CA GLY A 87 -33.56 21.39 -33.06
C GLY A 87 -32.92 21.21 -34.46
N SER A 88 -31.70 20.65 -34.51
CA SER A 88 -31.04 19.95 -35.65
C SER A 88 -30.51 20.70 -36.91
N ARG A 89 -29.47 20.09 -37.51
CA ARG A 89 -28.92 20.20 -38.90
C ARG A 89 -28.03 21.41 -39.31
N GLY A 90 -27.01 21.10 -40.13
CA GLY A 90 -26.19 22.02 -40.94
C GLY A 90 -25.03 22.72 -40.20
N GLY A 91 -23.89 23.03 -40.83
CA GLY A 91 -23.41 22.72 -42.18
C GLY A 91 -22.07 23.43 -42.49
N ASN A 92 -21.24 22.88 -43.39
CA ASN A 92 -19.97 23.49 -43.81
C ASN A 92 -20.18 24.76 -44.66
N SER A 93 -19.32 25.78 -44.51
CA SER A 93 -18.75 26.57 -45.64
C SER A 93 -17.71 27.60 -45.15
N ARG A 94 -16.97 28.21 -46.09
CA ARG A 94 -15.80 29.06 -45.85
C ARG A 94 -15.99 30.50 -46.39
N ALA A 95 -15.39 31.46 -45.68
CA ALA A 95 -14.63 32.62 -46.20
C ALA A 95 -15.31 33.85 -46.87
N HIS A 96 -14.60 34.99 -46.65
CA HIS A 96 -14.34 36.11 -47.58
C HIS A 96 -15.39 37.21 -47.89
N ARG A 97 -15.26 38.37 -47.22
CA ARG A 97 -14.85 39.73 -47.74
C ARG A 97 -15.26 40.79 -46.70
N ARG A 98 -14.39 41.65 -46.15
CA ARG A 98 -13.54 42.77 -46.66
C ARG A 98 -14.26 44.14 -46.71
N SER A 99 -13.60 45.14 -46.11
CA SER A 99 -13.89 46.60 -46.16
C SER A 99 -15.10 47.08 -45.34
N ARG A 100 -15.21 48.35 -44.91
CA ARG A 100 -14.40 49.57 -45.20
C ARG A 100 -13.82 50.25 -43.94
N ARG A 101 -12.97 51.26 -44.17
CA ARG A 101 -12.37 52.16 -43.17
C ARG A 101 -13.36 53.24 -42.68
N SER A 102 -13.16 53.75 -41.47
CA SER A 102 -13.18 55.20 -41.21
C SER A 102 -12.16 55.56 -40.12
N ARG A 103 -11.74 56.83 -40.05
CA ARG A 103 -10.84 57.41 -39.06
C ARG A 103 -11.38 58.79 -38.68
N TYR A 104 -11.30 59.19 -37.41
CA TYR A 104 -11.07 60.59 -37.04
C TYR A 104 -10.19 60.70 -35.79
N ARG A 105 -9.48 61.81 -35.66
CA ARG A 105 -8.59 62.17 -34.52
C ARG A 105 -9.12 63.44 -33.85
N ALA A 106 -9.00 63.54 -32.52
CA ALA A 106 -8.88 64.82 -31.81
C ALA A 106 -8.16 64.66 -30.44
N ARG A 107 -7.63 65.77 -29.92
CA ARG A 107 -6.85 66.02 -28.67
C ARG A 107 -6.77 67.57 -28.52
N PRO A 108 -6.22 68.18 -27.45
CA PRO A 108 -6.09 67.81 -26.02
C PRO A 108 -6.34 69.00 -25.02
N GLY A 109 -6.25 68.75 -23.70
CA GLY A 109 -5.99 69.72 -22.61
C GLY A 109 -5.66 68.95 -21.31
N ARG A 110 -4.75 69.30 -20.36
CA ARG A 110 -4.19 70.55 -19.78
C ARG A 110 -5.24 71.35 -18.97
N ARG A 111 -4.99 71.81 -17.71
CA ARG A 111 -3.73 71.98 -16.92
C ARG A 111 -4.03 72.27 -15.40
N HIS A 112 -3.07 71.99 -14.48
CA HIS A 112 -2.81 72.68 -13.16
C HIS A 112 -3.95 72.78 -12.07
N ASP A 113 -3.73 73.06 -10.77
CA ASP A 113 -2.65 72.76 -9.78
C ASP A 113 -3.19 72.96 -8.32
N ARG A 114 -2.36 72.69 -7.27
CA ARG A 114 -2.41 73.14 -5.82
C ARG A 114 -3.79 73.28 -5.10
N ALA A 115 -4.13 72.56 -4.02
CA ALA A 115 -3.54 72.42 -2.66
C ALA A 115 -3.84 73.55 -1.65
N LEU A 116 -4.48 73.22 -0.49
CA LEU A 116 -4.28 73.83 0.85
C LEU A 116 -5.11 73.15 1.99
N ARG A 117 -4.80 73.48 3.25
CA ARG A 117 -5.44 73.16 4.57
C ARG A 117 -5.62 74.52 5.33
N PRO A 118 -6.32 74.71 6.49
CA PRO A 118 -6.39 73.82 7.67
C PRO A 118 -7.65 73.92 8.61
N ALA A 119 -7.53 73.40 9.85
CA ALA A 119 -8.21 73.83 11.11
C ALA A 119 -9.72 73.56 11.34
N ARG A 120 -10.28 73.64 12.58
CA ARG A 120 -9.92 73.02 13.90
C ARG A 120 -11.09 73.23 14.92
N CYS A 121 -11.14 72.44 16.01
CA CYS A 121 -11.88 72.70 17.29
C CYS A 121 -13.44 72.63 17.28
N ALA A 122 -14.18 72.41 18.38
CA ALA A 122 -13.87 71.80 19.70
C ALA A 122 -15.16 71.51 20.55
N HIS A 123 -15.00 70.81 21.70
CA HIS A 123 -15.91 70.77 22.88
C HIS A 123 -17.23 69.94 22.77
N GLN A 124 -17.88 69.44 23.86
CA GLN A 124 -17.67 69.58 25.33
C GLN A 124 -18.23 68.39 26.19
N GLN A 125 -17.47 67.89 27.20
CA GLN A 125 -17.87 67.45 28.59
C GLN A 125 -19.04 66.42 28.85
N ARG A 126 -19.23 65.69 29.99
CA ARG A 126 -18.49 65.37 31.26
C ARG A 126 -19.14 64.19 32.07
N ARG A 127 -18.32 63.36 32.77
CA ARG A 127 -18.55 62.72 34.13
C ARG A 127 -19.69 61.65 34.29
N ARG A 128 -19.77 60.74 35.30
CA ARG A 128 -18.88 60.22 36.39
C ARG A 128 -19.36 58.88 37.03
N ARG A 129 -18.46 58.22 37.80
CA ARG A 129 -18.65 57.32 38.99
C ARG A 129 -18.87 55.77 38.84
N ARG A 130 -18.61 55.08 39.98
CA ARG A 130 -18.55 53.63 40.36
C ARG A 130 -19.64 53.37 41.47
N PRO A 131 -19.88 52.18 42.11
CA PRO A 131 -19.03 50.97 42.30
C PRO A 131 -19.72 49.55 42.40
N HIS A 132 -18.93 48.56 42.88
CA HIS A 132 -19.23 47.20 43.40
C HIS A 132 -20.13 47.17 44.68
N PRO A 133 -20.51 46.03 45.33
CA PRO A 133 -20.07 44.61 45.22
C PRO A 133 -21.21 43.54 45.16
N ALA A 134 -20.94 42.27 45.55
CA ALA A 134 -21.76 41.05 45.34
C ALA A 134 -22.43 40.45 46.61
N CYS A 135 -23.42 39.53 46.47
CA CYS A 135 -23.62 38.39 47.40
C CYS A 135 -24.61 37.25 47.00
N ARG A 136 -24.23 36.00 47.38
CA ARG A 136 -24.98 34.88 48.00
C ARG A 136 -26.41 34.39 47.55
N SER A 137 -26.43 33.12 47.08
CA SER A 137 -27.12 31.91 47.65
C SER A 137 -28.63 31.55 47.53
N PHE A 138 -28.87 30.26 47.21
CA PHE A 138 -29.79 29.26 47.86
C PHE A 138 -31.29 29.03 47.44
N ARG A 139 -31.58 27.73 47.15
CA ARG A 139 -32.75 26.87 47.55
C ARG A 139 -34.10 26.74 46.75
N ARG A 140 -34.48 25.44 46.59
CA ARG A 140 -35.83 24.76 46.67
C ARG A 140 -36.83 24.68 45.47
N ARG A 141 -37.04 23.44 44.97
CA ARG A 141 -38.26 22.55 44.94
C ARG A 141 -39.69 23.17 44.83
N PRO A 142 -40.73 22.51 44.22
CA PRO A 142 -41.10 21.08 44.45
C PRO A 142 -41.77 20.21 43.33
N ARG A 143 -41.69 18.85 43.49
CA ARG A 143 -42.72 17.73 43.57
C ARG A 143 -44.20 17.94 43.09
N PRO A 144 -45.09 16.88 42.92
CA PRO A 144 -44.95 15.41 43.15
C PRO A 144 -45.77 14.40 42.22
N ARG A 145 -45.77 13.09 42.62
CA ARG A 145 -46.80 11.99 42.52
C ARG A 145 -46.67 10.86 41.45
N ALA A 146 -47.37 9.73 41.72
CA ALA A 146 -47.24 8.34 41.19
C ALA A 146 -48.66 7.68 41.02
N PRO A 147 -48.88 6.34 40.75
CA PRO A 147 -48.60 5.21 41.68
C PRO A 147 -48.27 3.80 41.03
N ASN A 148 -48.43 2.71 41.80
CA ASN A 148 -47.88 1.33 41.61
C ASN A 148 -48.90 0.22 41.17
N HIS A 149 -48.40 -1.04 41.05
CA HIS A 149 -49.03 -2.36 41.40
C HIS A 149 -50.08 -2.98 40.43
N ASP A 150 -50.32 -4.32 40.35
CA ASP A 150 -49.62 -5.51 40.90
C ASP A 150 -49.90 -6.87 40.14
N ARG A 151 -49.06 -7.89 40.41
CA ARG A 151 -49.34 -9.36 40.58
C ARG A 151 -50.08 -10.27 39.52
N ARG A 152 -49.35 -11.34 39.13
CA ARG A 152 -49.57 -12.81 39.42
C ARG A 152 -50.21 -13.82 38.42
N LEU A 153 -49.58 -15.01 38.45
CA LEU A 153 -50.10 -16.42 38.43
C LEU A 153 -50.49 -17.19 37.13
N ARG A 154 -49.50 -17.96 36.64
CA ARG A 154 -49.46 -19.44 36.40
C ARG A 154 -50.39 -20.16 35.36
N PRO A 155 -50.02 -21.38 34.90
CA PRO A 155 -50.59 -22.07 33.71
C PRO A 155 -51.49 -23.29 34.08
N PRO A 156 -52.03 -24.07 33.11
CA PRO A 156 -51.31 -25.29 32.64
C PRO A 156 -51.63 -25.81 31.20
N GLY A 157 -50.93 -26.87 30.76
CA GLY A 157 -51.62 -28.01 30.08
C GLY A 157 -51.28 -28.36 28.61
N PRO A 158 -51.16 -29.66 28.23
CA PRO A 158 -50.84 -30.10 26.85
C PRO A 158 -51.75 -31.22 26.24
N ARG A 159 -51.63 -31.46 24.91
CA ARG A 159 -51.99 -32.68 24.10
C ARG A 159 -51.62 -32.39 22.61
N ARG A 160 -51.09 -33.25 21.70
CA ARG A 160 -51.25 -34.69 21.30
C ARG A 160 -52.67 -35.07 20.80
N ALA A 161 -52.96 -35.87 19.76
CA ALA A 161 -52.32 -36.37 18.51
C ALA A 161 -53.41 -37.21 17.73
N ALA A 162 -53.34 -37.77 16.49
CA ALA A 162 -52.39 -37.79 15.35
C ALA A 162 -53.04 -38.34 14.03
N ALA A 163 -52.43 -38.08 12.86
CA ALA A 163 -52.30 -39.01 11.70
C ALA A 163 -53.59 -39.31 10.79
N PRO A 164 -53.64 -40.32 9.85
CA PRO A 164 -53.84 -40.01 8.41
C PRO A 164 -54.69 -40.96 7.49
N ALA A 165 -55.13 -40.49 6.29
CA ALA A 165 -55.48 -41.29 5.09
C ALA A 165 -55.56 -40.35 3.83
N ARG A 166 -55.43 -40.68 2.53
CA ARG A 166 -55.24 -41.84 1.59
C ARG A 166 -56.38 -42.01 0.55
N ARG A 167 -56.01 -41.94 -0.75
CA ARG A 167 -56.70 -42.40 -2.01
C ARG A 167 -57.76 -41.49 -2.71
N ARG A 168 -57.45 -41.10 -3.96
CA ARG A 168 -58.14 -41.33 -5.29
C ARG A 168 -59.68 -41.30 -5.38
N PRO A 169 -60.29 -40.74 -6.47
CA PRO A 169 -60.28 -41.37 -7.80
C PRO A 169 -60.13 -40.42 -9.03
N SER A 170 -60.75 -40.76 -10.20
CA SER A 170 -60.31 -40.37 -11.56
C SER A 170 -61.39 -40.45 -12.66
N ALA A 171 -61.39 -39.54 -13.67
CA ALA A 171 -61.93 -39.67 -15.05
C ALA A 171 -61.59 -38.39 -15.88
N HIS A 172 -61.13 -38.35 -17.15
CA HIS A 172 -61.73 -38.74 -18.46
C HIS A 172 -62.84 -37.77 -18.98
N ARG A 173 -63.02 -37.45 -20.29
CA ARG A 173 -62.75 -38.21 -21.55
C ARG A 173 -62.90 -37.36 -22.86
N ARG A 174 -62.44 -37.91 -24.03
CA ARG A 174 -62.83 -37.61 -25.47
C ARG A 174 -62.30 -36.30 -26.12
N ARG A 175 -62.12 -36.13 -27.47
CA ARG A 175 -62.18 -37.00 -28.71
C ARG A 175 -61.32 -36.33 -29.85
N VAL A 176 -60.41 -37.04 -30.56
CA VAL A 176 -60.50 -37.69 -31.92
C VAL A 176 -60.35 -36.79 -33.18
N PHE A 177 -59.38 -37.11 -34.07
CA PHE A 177 -59.56 -37.42 -35.51
C PHE A 177 -58.25 -37.97 -36.18
N LEU A 178 -58.34 -38.44 -37.44
CA LEU A 178 -57.30 -39.13 -38.23
C LEU A 178 -57.38 -38.72 -39.72
N HIS A 179 -56.25 -38.42 -40.40
CA HIS A 179 -55.84 -38.87 -41.77
C HIS A 179 -54.61 -38.09 -42.32
N ARG A 180 -54.03 -38.57 -43.44
CA ARG A 180 -52.89 -38.02 -44.23
C ARG A 180 -53.32 -37.76 -45.68
N PRO A 181 -52.69 -36.82 -46.43
CA PRO A 181 -51.81 -37.25 -47.55
C PRO A 181 -50.51 -36.41 -47.74
N ARG A 182 -50.07 -36.11 -48.99
CA ARG A 182 -48.67 -35.80 -49.41
C ARG A 182 -48.45 -34.40 -50.06
N ARG A 183 -47.17 -34.01 -50.13
CA ARG A 183 -46.42 -33.14 -51.10
C ARG A 183 -47.12 -32.76 -52.43
N PRO A 184 -46.81 -31.57 -53.02
CA PRO A 184 -45.61 -31.34 -53.87
C PRO A 184 -44.50 -30.50 -53.16
N SER A 185 -43.48 -29.81 -53.71
CA SER A 185 -43.04 -29.40 -55.08
C SER A 185 -41.50 -29.26 -55.21
N GLY A 186 -41.00 -28.73 -56.34
CA GLY A 186 -39.65 -28.14 -56.63
C GLY A 186 -39.82 -27.00 -57.69
N PRO A 187 -38.77 -26.41 -58.34
CA PRO A 187 -37.72 -27.18 -59.07
C PRO A 187 -36.29 -26.55 -59.25
N ALA A 188 -35.36 -27.36 -59.80
CA ALA A 188 -34.18 -27.04 -60.68
C ALA A 188 -33.05 -26.09 -60.19
N ALA A 189 -31.75 -26.21 -60.53
CA ALA A 189 -30.87 -27.14 -61.28
C ALA A 189 -29.38 -26.66 -61.04
N LEU A 190 -28.22 -27.26 -61.35
CA LEU A 190 -27.63 -28.56 -61.82
C LEU A 190 -26.10 -28.49 -61.39
N ARG A 191 -25.04 -29.25 -61.78
CA ARG A 191 -24.71 -30.37 -62.71
C ARG A 191 -23.38 -31.05 -62.22
N ARG A 192 -23.38 -32.38 -61.93
CA ARG A 192 -22.35 -33.45 -62.24
C ARG A 192 -20.82 -33.26 -61.92
N HIS A 193 -19.99 -34.29 -61.61
CA HIS A 193 -20.15 -35.77 -61.68
C HIS A 193 -19.13 -36.58 -60.78
N ARG A 194 -19.59 -37.72 -60.18
CA ARG A 194 -18.93 -39.05 -59.89
C ARG A 194 -17.51 -39.14 -59.24
N ARG A 195 -17.11 -40.13 -58.41
CA ARG A 195 -17.62 -41.40 -57.77
C ARG A 195 -16.76 -41.64 -56.49
N GLY A 196 -17.01 -42.46 -55.45
CA GLY A 196 -18.14 -43.27 -54.94
C GLY A 196 -17.69 -44.64 -54.39
N GLU A 197 -18.47 -45.25 -53.47
CA GLU A 197 -18.29 -46.58 -52.79
C GLU A 197 -17.15 -46.73 -51.74
N SER A 198 -17.28 -47.47 -50.61
CA SER A 198 -18.43 -48.16 -49.96
C SER A 198 -18.22 -48.37 -48.43
N ARG A 199 -19.26 -48.79 -47.69
CA ARG A 199 -19.31 -49.11 -46.22
C ARG A 199 -19.66 -50.62 -46.00
N PRO A 200 -20.06 -51.19 -44.82
CA PRO A 200 -20.19 -50.71 -43.42
C PRO A 200 -19.73 -51.70 -42.29
N GLY A 201 -19.89 -51.30 -41.01
CA GLY A 201 -19.80 -52.20 -39.82
C GLY A 201 -20.07 -51.50 -38.47
N SER A 202 -20.84 -52.12 -37.55
CA SER A 202 -21.25 -51.65 -36.20
C SER A 202 -21.80 -52.85 -35.39
N PRO A 203 -22.00 -52.87 -34.04
CA PRO A 203 -22.32 -51.77 -33.11
C PRO A 203 -21.59 -51.81 -31.71
N GLY A 204 -22.12 -51.09 -30.69
CA GLY A 204 -21.65 -51.06 -29.28
C GLY A 204 -22.27 -52.16 -28.37
N PRO A 205 -22.33 -52.05 -27.01
CA PRO A 205 -22.63 -50.81 -26.26
C PRO A 205 -21.89 -50.60 -24.88
N HIS A 206 -22.39 -49.65 -24.07
CA HIS A 206 -22.13 -49.37 -22.63
C HIS A 206 -22.35 -50.59 -21.68
N PRO A 207 -21.89 -50.63 -20.38
CA PRO A 207 -21.94 -49.51 -19.41
C PRO A 207 -20.97 -49.43 -18.17
N ARG A 208 -20.99 -48.24 -17.53
CA ARG A 208 -21.03 -47.90 -16.08
C ARG A 208 -20.21 -48.63 -14.96
N LEU A 209 -19.78 -47.79 -14.00
CA LEU A 209 -19.76 -47.95 -12.51
C LEU A 209 -18.54 -48.55 -11.74
N ARG A 210 -17.82 -47.63 -11.07
CA ARG A 210 -17.40 -47.60 -9.63
C ARG A 210 -16.57 -48.72 -8.97
N LEU A 211 -15.47 -48.25 -8.35
CA LEU A 211 -14.97 -48.58 -7.00
C LEU A 211 -14.52 -50.02 -6.66
N ARG A 212 -13.21 -50.19 -6.38
CA ARG A 212 -12.72 -50.17 -4.98
C ARG A 212 -11.20 -50.05 -4.85
N ARG A 213 -10.75 -49.87 -3.60
CA ARG A 213 -9.35 -49.74 -3.16
C ARG A 213 -8.61 -51.09 -3.21
N GLY A 214 -7.31 -51.07 -3.48
CA GLY A 214 -6.39 -52.18 -3.19
C GLY A 214 -4.96 -51.65 -3.00
N ARG A 215 -4.35 -51.90 -1.84
CA ARG A 215 -2.89 -51.72 -1.63
C ARG A 215 -2.18 -53.00 -2.09
N HIS A 216 -0.92 -52.93 -2.51
CA HIS A 216 0.15 -53.76 -1.93
C HIS A 216 1.56 -53.28 -2.30
N ARG A 217 2.55 -53.65 -1.48
CA ARG A 217 4.00 -53.47 -1.75
C ARG A 217 4.51 -54.59 -2.65
N SER A 218 5.60 -54.35 -3.38
CA SER A 218 6.73 -55.31 -3.47
C SER A 218 8.01 -54.63 -4.01
N GLU A 219 9.16 -55.25 -3.72
CA GLU A 219 10.49 -54.80 -4.15
C GLU A 219 11.03 -55.71 -5.27
N ARG A 220 11.91 -55.19 -6.15
CA ARG A 220 13.11 -55.86 -6.72
C ARG A 220 13.86 -54.84 -7.60
N ARG A 221 15.13 -54.52 -7.31
CA ARG A 221 16.42 -55.23 -7.57
C ARG A 221 17.04 -54.87 -8.94
N ARG A 222 18.38 -54.81 -8.97
CA ARG A 222 19.22 -54.26 -10.06
C ARG A 222 19.75 -55.36 -11.02
N PRO A 223 20.15 -55.01 -12.26
CA PRO A 223 21.25 -55.66 -12.99
C PRO A 223 22.64 -55.13 -12.54
N ARG A 224 23.76 -55.76 -12.97
CA ARG A 224 25.10 -55.56 -12.38
C ARG A 224 26.26 -56.07 -13.28
N LEU A 225 27.48 -55.50 -13.12
CA LEU A 225 28.81 -56.00 -13.60
C LEU A 225 29.07 -55.85 -15.13
N HIS A 226 30.30 -55.80 -15.70
CA HIS A 226 31.70 -55.58 -15.23
C HIS A 226 32.58 -55.09 -16.44
N ARG A 227 33.87 -54.68 -16.40
CA ARG A 227 35.10 -55.16 -15.70
C ARG A 227 36.16 -54.03 -15.47
N GLN A 228 37.05 -54.27 -14.48
CA GLN A 228 38.52 -54.01 -14.36
C GLN A 228 39.22 -52.79 -15.06
N GLY A 229 40.22 -52.10 -14.48
CA GLY A 229 40.76 -52.07 -13.09
C GLY A 229 42.30 -51.85 -12.94
N ARG A 230 42.76 -51.17 -11.86
CA ARG A 230 44.09 -51.24 -11.13
C ARG A 230 44.10 -50.14 -10.02
N ARG A 231 44.27 -50.43 -8.71
CA ARG A 231 45.50 -50.50 -7.85
C ARG A 231 46.36 -49.20 -7.89
N ARG A 232 46.80 -48.52 -6.80
CA ARG A 232 46.96 -48.75 -5.31
C ARG A 232 46.60 -47.46 -4.49
N ARG A 233 46.05 -47.50 -3.25
CA ARG A 233 46.67 -47.33 -1.88
C ARG A 233 47.72 -46.19 -1.72
N ARG A 234 47.82 -45.40 -0.63
CA ARG A 234 47.19 -45.39 0.74
C ARG A 234 47.23 -43.99 1.45
N ARG A 235 46.78 -43.89 2.72
CA ARG A 235 46.55 -42.68 3.57
C ARG A 235 47.80 -42.12 4.31
N ALA A 236 47.74 -40.86 4.77
CA ALA A 236 48.39 -40.33 5.99
C ALA A 236 47.63 -39.11 6.59
N ARG A 237 48.01 -38.59 7.78
CA ARG A 237 47.40 -37.45 8.53
C ARG A 237 48.49 -36.46 9.06
N PRO A 238 48.14 -35.25 9.57
CA PRO A 238 49.07 -34.09 9.66
C PRO A 238 49.76 -33.86 11.03
N ARG A 239 50.68 -32.88 11.10
CA ARG A 239 51.20 -32.24 12.35
C ARG A 239 51.62 -30.76 12.17
N ARG A 240 52.09 -30.10 13.24
CA ARG A 240 52.06 -28.63 13.52
C ARG A 240 53.46 -27.90 13.46
N PRO A 241 53.55 -26.55 13.65
CA PRO A 241 54.64 -25.69 13.10
C PRO A 241 55.68 -25.14 14.11
N ARG A 242 56.63 -24.31 13.62
CA ARG A 242 57.58 -23.39 14.33
C ARG A 242 58.21 -22.38 13.30
N PRO A 243 59.06 -21.40 13.66
CA PRO A 243 58.76 -20.09 14.28
C PRO A 243 59.27 -18.86 13.43
N PRO A 244 59.16 -17.57 13.86
CA PRO A 244 59.39 -16.41 12.98
C PRO A 244 60.80 -15.74 13.04
N GLY A 245 61.14 -14.98 11.98
CA GLY A 245 62.31 -14.09 11.87
C GLY A 245 61.98 -12.58 11.97
N ARG A 246 62.99 -11.69 11.94
CA ARG A 246 62.90 -10.29 12.46
C ARG A 246 63.24 -9.16 11.45
N CYS A 247 62.87 -7.93 11.86
CA CYS A 247 63.52 -6.61 11.62
C CYS A 247 63.21 -5.74 10.38
N HIS A 248 62.26 -4.81 10.57
CA HIS A 248 62.46 -3.33 10.54
C HIS A 248 62.73 -2.55 9.21
N PRO A 249 62.51 -1.19 9.18
CA PRO A 249 61.85 -0.55 8.03
C PRO A 249 62.69 0.50 7.26
N ARG A 250 62.09 1.08 6.19
CA ARG A 250 62.50 2.34 5.56
C ARG A 250 61.34 3.35 5.48
N ARG A 251 61.69 4.65 5.35
CA ARG A 251 60.81 5.82 5.54
C ARG A 251 60.00 6.20 4.28
N PRO A 252 58.84 6.89 4.43
CA PRO A 252 58.19 7.62 3.34
C PRO A 252 58.76 9.04 3.15
N PRO A 253 58.72 9.61 1.93
CA PRO A 253 58.91 11.05 1.71
C PRO A 253 57.59 11.84 1.90
N ARG A 254 57.70 13.17 2.04
CA ARG A 254 56.58 14.13 2.09
C ARG A 254 56.85 15.33 1.12
N PRO A 255 55.89 16.22 0.85
CA PRO A 255 55.78 16.87 -0.46
C PRO A 255 56.52 18.22 -0.59
N ALA A 256 56.60 18.69 -1.83
CA ALA A 256 56.76 20.11 -2.20
C ALA A 256 55.55 20.55 -3.04
N GLY A 257 55.29 21.86 -3.12
CA GLY A 257 54.20 22.44 -3.92
C GLY A 257 54.65 23.74 -4.61
N GLY A 258 53.88 24.24 -5.58
CA GLY A 258 54.26 25.44 -6.33
C GLY A 258 53.16 25.97 -7.26
N SER A 259 52.86 27.25 -7.10
CA SER A 259 51.93 28.09 -7.87
C SER A 259 52.15 28.14 -9.40
N GLY A 260 51.08 28.39 -10.19
CA GLY A 260 51.21 28.85 -11.58
C GLY A 260 49.89 29.29 -12.22
N ARG A 261 49.85 30.46 -12.89
CA ARG A 261 48.74 30.95 -13.72
C ARG A 261 49.19 31.13 -15.18
N ARG A 262 48.26 30.92 -16.14
CA ARG A 262 47.94 31.75 -17.35
C ARG A 262 47.71 30.94 -18.63
N HIS A 263 46.89 31.50 -19.52
CA HIS A 263 46.59 30.99 -20.86
C HIS A 263 47.80 31.05 -21.81
N ARG A 264 47.84 30.17 -22.83
CA ARG A 264 47.74 30.58 -24.25
C ARG A 264 47.55 29.40 -25.22
N LEU A 265 46.55 29.57 -26.10
CA LEU A 265 46.45 28.94 -27.43
C LEU A 265 47.22 29.81 -28.46
N PRO A 266 47.26 29.48 -29.78
CA PRO A 266 47.39 28.18 -30.45
C PRO A 266 48.47 28.19 -31.55
N ARG A 267 48.84 27.03 -32.13
CA ARG A 267 49.32 26.97 -33.54
C ARG A 267 48.79 25.75 -34.33
N ARG A 268 47.91 26.06 -35.29
CA ARG A 268 47.73 25.37 -36.59
C ARG A 268 49.05 25.51 -37.42
N PRO A 269 49.32 24.77 -38.54
CA PRO A 269 48.38 24.72 -39.68
C PRO A 269 48.50 23.59 -40.75
N ARG A 270 47.70 23.81 -41.81
CA ARG A 270 47.81 23.39 -43.24
C ARG A 270 47.02 22.16 -43.71
N HIS A 271 46.29 22.41 -44.80
CA HIS A 271 45.61 21.44 -45.65
C HIS A 271 46.58 20.94 -46.73
N HIS A 272 46.29 19.80 -47.35
CA HIS A 272 46.47 19.64 -48.80
C HIS A 272 45.23 18.98 -49.44
N ARG A 273 45.19 18.91 -50.77
CA ARG A 273 43.97 18.76 -51.58
C ARG A 273 43.62 17.32 -51.96
N HIS A 274 42.32 17.15 -52.24
CA HIS A 274 41.63 16.12 -53.02
C HIS A 274 42.46 15.04 -53.76
N HIS A 275 41.95 13.81 -53.71
CA HIS A 275 41.65 13.06 -54.93
C HIS A 275 40.23 12.44 -54.86
N ARG A 276 39.66 12.09 -56.01
CA ARG A 276 38.32 11.45 -56.11
C ARG A 276 38.44 9.92 -56.02
N GLY A 277 37.50 9.29 -55.34
CA GLY A 277 37.27 7.84 -55.30
C GLY A 277 35.85 7.57 -54.78
N ALA A 278 35.15 6.56 -55.30
CA ALA A 278 33.72 6.35 -55.07
C ALA A 278 33.39 5.01 -54.37
N ALA A 279 32.10 4.83 -54.06
CA ALA A 279 31.46 3.66 -53.44
C ALA A 279 31.70 3.44 -51.93
N GLY A 280 30.81 2.66 -51.29
CA GLY A 280 30.97 2.19 -49.90
C GLY A 280 30.16 2.91 -48.81
N GLY A 281 28.86 3.18 -49.03
CA GLY A 281 27.97 3.85 -48.06
C GLY A 281 27.57 3.03 -46.82
N GLY A 282 28.55 2.54 -46.04
CA GLY A 282 28.29 1.77 -44.81
C GLY A 282 28.03 2.66 -43.59
N ARG A 283 26.77 2.75 -43.13
CA ARG A 283 26.44 3.34 -41.82
C ARG A 283 27.05 2.47 -40.71
N ARG A 284 28.06 2.98 -40.00
CA ARG A 284 28.53 2.36 -38.76
C ARG A 284 27.44 2.47 -37.69
N ALA A 285 26.93 1.33 -37.23
CA ALA A 285 26.15 1.30 -36.00
C ALA A 285 27.04 1.76 -34.83
N ALA A 286 26.48 2.57 -33.92
CA ALA A 286 27.11 2.82 -32.64
C ALA A 286 27.10 1.53 -31.81
N ALA A 287 28.21 1.19 -31.17
CA ALA A 287 28.26 0.02 -30.29
C ALA A 287 27.50 0.34 -29.00
N LEU A 288 26.37 -0.33 -28.79
CA LEU A 288 25.65 -0.31 -27.51
C LEU A 288 26.48 -1.08 -26.47
N THR A 289 27.13 -0.35 -25.56
CA THR A 289 27.95 -0.92 -24.49
C THR A 289 27.05 -1.38 -23.34
N PHE A 290 26.61 -2.64 -23.39
CA PHE A 290 25.95 -3.30 -22.26
C PHE A 290 27.00 -3.72 -21.22
N CYS A 291 26.97 -3.12 -20.03
CA CYS A 291 27.88 -3.46 -18.93
C CYS A 291 27.52 -4.84 -18.34
N ARG A 292 28.26 -5.88 -18.74
CA ARG A 292 28.12 -7.23 -18.17
C ARG A 292 28.78 -7.28 -16.77
N PRO A 293 28.16 -7.91 -15.76
CA PRO A 293 28.71 -7.94 -14.41
C PRO A 293 30.08 -8.67 -14.38
N PRO A 294 31.08 -8.15 -13.64
CA PRO A 294 32.40 -8.76 -13.56
C PRO A 294 32.37 -10.10 -12.82
N ARG A 295 33.29 -11.00 -13.16
CA ARG A 295 33.48 -12.25 -12.41
C ARG A 295 34.13 -11.94 -11.05
N ALA A 296 33.58 -12.52 -9.99
CA ALA A 296 34.04 -12.28 -8.61
C ALA A 296 35.52 -12.68 -8.42
N GLY A 297 36.33 -11.74 -7.92
CA GLY A 297 37.74 -11.94 -7.59
C GLY A 297 38.27 -10.77 -6.75
N ALA A 298 38.96 -11.09 -5.67
CA ALA A 298 39.38 -10.19 -4.58
C ALA A 298 38.23 -9.56 -3.76
N SER A 299 38.35 -9.63 -2.43
CA SER A 299 37.47 -8.88 -1.51
C SER A 299 38.04 -7.48 -1.33
N PRO A 300 37.23 -6.41 -1.50
CA PRO A 300 37.59 -5.10 -1.01
C PRO A 300 37.77 -5.12 0.52
N LEU A 301 38.55 -4.16 1.03
CA LEU A 301 38.44 -3.72 2.42
C LEU A 301 37.08 -3.01 2.62
N PRO A 302 36.52 -2.99 3.85
CA PRO A 302 35.29 -2.25 4.12
C PRO A 302 35.52 -0.74 3.92
N VAL A 303 35.10 -0.24 2.76
CA VAL A 303 34.82 1.18 2.57
C VAL A 303 33.49 1.46 3.28
N ASP A 304 33.41 2.57 4.02
CA ASP A 304 32.13 3.02 4.57
C ASP A 304 31.10 3.12 3.43
N PRO A 305 29.88 2.57 3.59
CA PRO A 305 28.90 2.59 2.52
C PRO A 305 28.59 4.05 2.13
N PRO A 306 28.54 4.38 0.82
CA PRO A 306 28.20 5.73 0.40
C PRO A 306 26.84 6.13 0.99
N PRO A 307 26.62 7.43 1.33
CA PRO A 307 25.36 7.90 1.87
C PRO A 307 24.20 7.42 0.99
N ALA A 308 23.19 6.79 1.61
CA ALA A 308 22.11 6.14 0.88
C ALA A 308 21.45 7.13 -0.10
N ASP A 309 21.47 6.78 -1.38
CA ASP A 309 20.92 7.61 -2.46
C ASP A 309 19.48 8.04 -2.14
N PRO A 310 19.15 9.35 -2.19
CA PRO A 310 17.85 9.85 -1.73
C PRO A 310 16.72 9.42 -2.68
N VAL A 311 16.00 8.36 -2.31
CA VAL A 311 14.82 7.89 -3.04
C VAL A 311 13.65 8.85 -2.85
N ASN A 312 13.03 9.27 -3.95
CA ASN A 312 11.80 10.07 -3.94
C ASN A 312 10.59 9.17 -3.55
N PRO A 313 10.00 9.32 -2.35
CA PRO A 313 8.93 8.44 -1.89
C PRO A 313 7.64 8.66 -2.68
N ASP A 314 7.39 9.89 -3.13
CA ASP A 314 6.19 10.23 -3.90
C ASP A 314 6.18 9.57 -5.28
N LEU A 315 7.37 9.32 -5.86
CA LEU A 315 7.51 8.48 -7.06
C LEU A 315 7.34 6.99 -6.69
N LEU A 316 8.05 6.51 -5.68
CA LEU A 316 8.07 5.09 -5.28
C LEU A 316 6.68 4.53 -4.93
N ASP A 317 5.81 5.34 -4.32
CA ASP A 317 4.42 4.98 -4.00
C ASP A 317 3.46 5.07 -5.19
N ARG A 318 3.89 5.64 -6.32
CA ARG A 318 3.08 5.81 -7.55
C ARG A 318 3.42 4.85 -8.67
N ILE A 319 4.53 4.13 -8.58
CA ILE A 319 4.85 3.00 -9.47
C ILE A 319 3.78 1.92 -9.28
N PRO A 320 3.09 1.45 -10.34
CA PRO A 320 2.09 0.40 -10.23
C PRO A 320 2.69 -0.88 -9.61
N LEU A 321 2.12 -1.38 -8.51
CA LEU A 321 2.66 -2.54 -7.81
C LEU A 321 2.57 -3.83 -8.64
N ALA A 322 1.67 -3.86 -9.63
CA ALA A 322 1.51 -4.97 -10.58
C ALA A 322 2.43 -4.87 -11.82
N ALA A 323 3.25 -3.82 -11.97
CA ALA A 323 4.12 -3.65 -13.13
C ALA A 323 5.22 -4.73 -13.16
N ARG A 324 5.38 -5.41 -14.31
CA ARG A 324 6.35 -6.50 -14.50
C ARG A 324 7.58 -6.06 -15.29
N THR A 325 7.50 -4.95 -16.02
CA THR A 325 8.65 -4.33 -16.68
C THR A 325 8.57 -2.82 -16.51
N ILE A 326 9.61 -2.25 -15.91
CA ILE A 326 9.68 -0.84 -15.53
C ILE A 326 10.99 -0.26 -16.07
N LEU A 327 10.90 0.88 -16.74
CA LEU A 327 12.04 1.67 -17.19
C LEU A 327 12.15 2.96 -16.37
N ASP A 328 13.33 3.24 -15.80
CA ASP A 328 13.65 4.51 -15.15
C ASP A 328 14.66 5.29 -16.02
N VAL A 329 14.30 6.52 -16.39
CA VAL A 329 15.05 7.35 -17.34
C VAL A 329 15.75 8.48 -16.59
N GLY A 330 17.07 8.54 -16.72
CA GLY A 330 17.93 9.28 -15.80
C GLY A 330 17.98 8.58 -14.43
N CYS A 331 18.07 7.25 -14.42
CA CYS A 331 17.94 6.44 -13.20
C CYS A 331 19.06 6.67 -12.16
N GLY A 332 20.12 7.40 -12.53
CA GLY A 332 21.30 7.60 -11.70
C GLY A 332 21.91 6.28 -11.29
N THR A 333 22.10 6.11 -9.98
CA THR A 333 22.60 4.90 -9.35
C THR A 333 21.53 3.79 -9.22
N GLY A 334 20.37 3.92 -9.86
CA GLY A 334 19.28 2.93 -9.84
C GLY A 334 18.49 2.82 -8.53
N ALA A 335 18.68 3.77 -7.61
CA ALA A 335 18.17 3.68 -6.23
C ALA A 335 16.64 3.57 -6.11
N LEU A 336 15.89 4.27 -6.96
CA LEU A 336 14.42 4.27 -6.95
C LEU A 336 13.86 2.87 -7.26
N LEU A 337 14.34 2.23 -8.32
CA LEU A 337 13.93 0.88 -8.69
C LEU A 337 14.51 -0.19 -7.74
N ALA A 338 15.70 0.02 -7.18
CA ALA A 338 16.23 -0.85 -6.13
C ALA A 338 15.28 -0.91 -4.91
N ALA A 339 14.78 0.24 -4.45
CA ALA A 339 13.77 0.33 -3.39
C ALA A 339 12.39 -0.25 -3.80
N TYR A 340 12.05 -0.21 -5.10
CA TYR A 340 10.84 -0.87 -5.62
C TYR A 340 10.98 -2.40 -5.65
N ARG A 341 12.19 -2.96 -5.86
CA ARG A 341 12.42 -4.42 -5.92
C ARG A 341 11.94 -5.14 -4.66
N ALA A 342 12.04 -4.52 -3.48
CA ALA A 342 11.51 -5.04 -2.23
C ALA A 342 9.96 -5.15 -2.19
N ARG A 343 9.26 -4.40 -3.06
CA ARG A 343 7.79 -4.39 -3.20
C ARG A 343 7.30 -5.40 -4.24
N ASN A 344 8.06 -5.57 -5.32
CA ASN A 344 7.79 -6.56 -6.37
C ASN A 344 9.08 -7.22 -6.90
N PRO A 345 9.54 -8.31 -6.25
CA PRO A 345 10.74 -9.06 -6.66
C PRO A 345 10.66 -9.76 -8.03
N ARG A 346 9.50 -9.81 -8.68
CA ARG A 346 9.31 -10.41 -10.03
C ARG A 346 9.30 -9.36 -11.16
N ALA A 347 9.48 -8.07 -10.86
CA ALA A 347 9.58 -7.03 -11.88
C ALA A 347 10.98 -7.02 -12.52
N ARG A 348 11.03 -6.91 -13.86
CA ARG A 348 12.24 -6.55 -14.62
C ARG A 348 12.44 -5.03 -14.53
N LEU A 349 13.58 -4.61 -14.03
CA LEU A 349 13.93 -3.22 -13.73
C LEU A 349 15.02 -2.76 -14.70
N LEU A 350 14.71 -1.76 -15.52
CA LEU A 350 15.56 -1.22 -16.59
C LEU A 350 15.99 0.21 -16.25
N GLY A 351 17.23 0.57 -16.57
CA GLY A 351 17.75 1.92 -16.43
C GLY A 351 18.31 2.49 -17.73
N ILE A 352 18.06 3.78 -17.99
CA ILE A 352 18.88 4.58 -18.91
C ILE A 352 19.53 5.69 -18.07
N GLU A 353 20.85 5.79 -18.13
CA GLU A 353 21.64 6.84 -17.50
C GLU A 353 22.76 7.25 -18.45
N ARG A 354 23.06 8.55 -18.51
CA ARG A 354 24.04 9.10 -19.46
C ARG A 354 25.45 9.15 -18.86
N ASP A 355 25.54 9.25 -17.53
CA ASP A 355 26.79 9.20 -16.78
C ASP A 355 27.24 7.73 -16.60
N PRO A 356 28.41 7.32 -17.13
CA PRO A 356 28.83 5.92 -17.10
C PRO A 356 29.16 5.42 -15.69
N ASP A 357 29.73 6.27 -14.83
CA ASP A 357 30.08 5.90 -13.45
C ASP A 357 28.81 5.64 -12.63
N ARG A 358 27.75 6.41 -12.87
CA ARG A 358 26.42 6.20 -12.26
C ARG A 358 25.70 4.98 -12.86
N ALA A 359 25.83 4.77 -14.17
CA ALA A 359 25.26 3.61 -14.87
C ALA A 359 25.88 2.28 -14.37
N ASP A 360 27.19 2.23 -14.14
CA ASP A 360 27.87 1.06 -13.57
C ASP A 360 27.40 0.75 -12.14
N ILE A 361 27.13 1.76 -11.32
CA ILE A 361 26.50 1.58 -9.99
C ILE A 361 25.07 1.04 -10.14
N ALA A 362 24.29 1.55 -11.10
CA ALA A 362 22.94 1.07 -11.38
C ALA A 362 22.92 -0.38 -11.90
N ALA A 363 23.90 -0.80 -12.70
CA ALA A 363 24.05 -2.17 -13.19
C ALA A 363 24.28 -3.19 -12.06
N GLY A 364 24.73 -2.73 -10.88
CA GLY A 364 24.77 -3.54 -9.65
C GLY A 364 23.44 -3.66 -8.89
N ARG A 365 22.36 -2.98 -9.34
CA ARG A 365 21.06 -2.91 -8.64
C ARG A 365 19.85 -3.25 -9.54
N LEU A 366 19.91 -2.91 -10.82
CA LEU A 366 18.88 -3.13 -11.83
C LEU A 366 19.15 -4.43 -12.62
N ASP A 367 18.21 -4.85 -13.46
CA ASP A 367 18.37 -6.09 -14.26
C ASP A 367 19.02 -5.83 -15.63
N ASP A 368 18.97 -4.58 -16.11
CA ASP A 368 19.51 -4.13 -17.39
C ASP A 368 19.74 -2.61 -17.32
N VAL A 369 20.89 -2.10 -17.80
CA VAL A 369 21.20 -0.67 -17.80
C VAL A 369 21.95 -0.27 -19.06
N ALA A 370 21.48 0.79 -19.71
CA ALA A 370 22.12 1.39 -20.87
C ALA A 370 22.81 2.72 -20.51
N ALA A 371 24.13 2.76 -20.67
CA ALA A 371 24.96 3.95 -20.49
C ALA A 371 24.90 4.85 -21.74
N MET A 372 23.87 5.68 -21.87
CA MET A 372 23.64 6.51 -23.07
C MET A 372 22.79 7.77 -22.84
N ASP A 373 22.86 8.69 -23.81
CA ASP A 373 21.89 9.79 -23.96
C ASP A 373 20.54 9.23 -24.44
N VAL A 374 19.46 9.46 -23.69
CA VAL A 374 18.10 8.97 -24.05
C VAL A 374 17.54 9.65 -25.32
N GLU A 375 18.12 10.75 -25.77
CA GLU A 375 17.75 11.39 -27.03
C GLU A 375 18.45 10.77 -28.26
N ALA A 376 19.21 9.67 -28.07
CA ALA A 376 19.73 8.86 -29.16
C ALA A 376 18.78 7.69 -29.49
N ASP A 377 18.51 7.52 -30.78
CA ASP A 377 17.63 6.49 -31.35
C ASP A 377 18.48 5.32 -31.91
N PRO A 378 18.10 4.04 -31.72
CA PRO A 378 16.90 3.54 -31.06
C PRO A 378 17.01 3.42 -29.53
N LEU A 379 15.87 3.15 -28.88
CA LEU A 379 15.79 2.65 -27.51
C LEU A 379 16.76 1.45 -27.33
N PRO A 380 17.57 1.39 -26.25
CA PRO A 380 18.60 0.36 -26.07
C PRO A 380 18.06 -1.02 -25.63
N PHE A 381 16.74 -1.21 -25.66
CA PHE A 381 16.08 -2.45 -25.26
C PHE A 381 15.36 -3.09 -26.45
N ASP A 382 14.96 -4.34 -26.28
CA ASP A 382 14.16 -5.11 -27.24
C ASP A 382 13.00 -4.28 -27.83
N PRO A 383 12.88 -4.11 -29.16
CA PRO A 383 11.82 -3.30 -29.76
C PRO A 383 10.41 -3.86 -29.52
N ASP A 384 10.27 -5.16 -29.22
CA ASP A 384 8.99 -5.79 -28.86
C ASP A 384 8.66 -5.67 -27.35
N ILE A 385 9.43 -4.88 -26.59
CA ILE A 385 9.24 -4.73 -25.14
C ILE A 385 7.94 -3.96 -24.79
N SER A 386 7.04 -4.63 -24.06
CA SER A 386 5.82 -4.03 -23.52
C SER A 386 6.06 -3.47 -22.12
N LEU A 387 6.40 -2.18 -22.03
CA LEU A 387 6.66 -1.49 -20.74
C LEU A 387 5.35 -1.29 -19.95
N ASP A 388 5.30 -1.82 -18.72
CA ASP A 388 4.16 -1.59 -17.80
C ASP A 388 4.28 -0.21 -17.10
N CYS A 389 5.51 0.30 -16.90
CA CYS A 389 5.75 1.66 -16.40
C CYS A 389 7.01 2.28 -17.00
N VAL A 390 6.97 3.59 -17.28
CA VAL A 390 8.16 4.41 -17.61
C VAL A 390 8.22 5.57 -16.63
N ILE A 391 9.38 5.77 -16.00
CA ILE A 391 9.62 6.79 -14.99
C ILE A 391 10.58 7.83 -15.55
N TYR A 392 10.26 9.10 -15.33
CA TYR A 392 11.16 10.23 -15.51
C TYR A 392 11.30 10.92 -14.15
N GLY A 393 12.38 10.63 -13.43
CA GLY A 393 12.60 11.09 -12.06
C GLY A 393 12.69 12.62 -11.97
N ASP A 394 13.72 13.19 -12.59
CA ASP A 394 13.90 14.65 -12.74
C ASP A 394 14.39 15.04 -14.16
N VAL A 395 14.59 14.05 -15.05
CA VAL A 395 15.37 14.20 -16.30
C VAL A 395 14.73 15.08 -17.38
N LEU A 396 13.39 15.21 -17.45
CA LEU A 396 12.72 15.89 -18.58
C LEU A 396 13.10 17.38 -18.72
N ALA A 397 13.50 18.03 -17.63
CA ALA A 397 13.96 19.41 -17.66
C ALA A 397 15.32 19.59 -18.35
N HIS A 398 16.10 18.51 -18.49
CA HIS A 398 17.45 18.50 -19.08
C HIS A 398 17.48 18.06 -20.56
N LEU A 399 16.36 17.62 -21.14
CA LEU A 399 16.27 17.14 -22.53
C LEU A 399 16.14 18.31 -23.52
N ARG A 400 16.67 18.14 -24.74
CA ARG A 400 16.46 19.08 -25.86
C ARG A 400 15.03 18.95 -26.40
N ASP A 401 14.58 17.73 -26.69
CA ASP A 401 13.22 17.43 -27.16
C ASP A 401 12.56 16.34 -26.30
N PRO A 402 11.96 16.71 -25.15
CA PRO A 402 11.20 15.78 -24.33
C PRO A 402 9.91 15.29 -25.01
N ALA A 403 9.41 15.95 -26.07
CA ALA A 403 8.19 15.53 -26.76
C ALA A 403 8.45 14.30 -27.62
N ALA A 404 9.56 14.31 -28.38
CA ALA A 404 10.01 13.15 -29.17
C ALA A 404 10.28 11.92 -28.28
N VAL A 405 11.01 12.10 -27.17
CA VAL A 405 11.32 11.01 -26.22
C VAL A 405 10.05 10.45 -25.56
N LEU A 406 9.13 11.32 -25.11
CA LEU A 406 7.85 10.87 -24.54
C LEU A 406 6.99 10.12 -25.56
N ALA A 407 6.94 10.57 -26.82
CA ALA A 407 6.17 9.90 -27.88
C ALA A 407 6.75 8.51 -28.23
N ALA A 408 8.07 8.40 -28.34
CA ALA A 408 8.76 7.12 -28.58
C ALA A 408 8.53 6.13 -27.43
N HIS A 409 8.73 6.56 -26.18
CA HIS A 409 8.49 5.69 -25.01
C HIS A 409 6.99 5.38 -24.82
N ALA A 410 6.09 6.28 -25.22
CA ALA A 410 4.65 6.01 -25.25
C ALA A 410 4.28 4.90 -26.24
N ALA A 411 5.00 4.74 -27.36
CA ALA A 411 4.81 3.62 -28.28
C ALA A 411 5.21 2.27 -27.64
N ALA A 412 6.32 2.24 -26.89
CA ALA A 412 6.80 1.06 -26.16
C ALA A 412 5.99 0.68 -24.90
N LEU A 413 4.98 1.47 -24.50
CA LEU A 413 4.08 1.07 -23.41
C LEU A 413 3.23 -0.16 -23.81
N GLY A 414 2.92 -1.01 -22.83
CA GLY A 414 1.83 -1.97 -22.95
C GLY A 414 0.45 -1.29 -23.03
N PRO A 415 -0.63 -2.00 -23.39
CA PRO A 415 -1.99 -1.44 -23.42
C PRO A 415 -2.43 -0.84 -22.07
N ASN A 416 -1.88 -1.37 -20.98
CA ASN A 416 -2.15 -0.96 -19.61
C ASN A 416 -0.94 -0.24 -18.97
N GLY A 417 0.02 0.21 -19.78
CA GLY A 417 1.22 0.91 -19.30
C GLY A 417 0.92 2.35 -18.85
N SER A 418 1.78 2.91 -18.01
CA SER A 418 1.70 4.31 -17.57
C SER A 418 3.07 4.99 -17.55
N VAL A 419 3.09 6.28 -17.88
CA VAL A 419 4.23 7.15 -17.62
C VAL A 419 4.05 7.81 -16.25
N LEU A 420 5.11 7.80 -15.44
CA LEU A 420 5.24 8.50 -14.17
C LEU A 420 6.33 9.57 -14.32
N ILE A 421 6.02 10.82 -14.00
CA ILE A 421 6.95 11.95 -14.15
C ILE A 421 7.00 12.71 -12.83
N CYS A 422 8.18 13.15 -12.41
CA CYS A 422 8.31 14.31 -11.52
C CYS A 422 9.09 15.41 -12.27
N VAL A 423 8.67 16.66 -12.11
CA VAL A 423 9.19 17.79 -12.92
C VAL A 423 9.19 19.11 -12.13
N PRO A 424 10.25 19.94 -12.21
CA PRO A 424 10.31 21.25 -11.56
C PRO A 424 9.24 22.20 -12.08
N ASN A 425 8.63 22.96 -11.15
CA ASN A 425 7.61 23.95 -11.45
C ASN A 425 8.21 25.36 -11.57
N VAL A 426 8.19 25.95 -12.77
CA VAL A 426 8.70 27.32 -12.99
C VAL A 426 7.79 28.40 -12.40
N GLU A 427 6.54 28.07 -12.02
CA GLU A 427 5.67 28.99 -11.27
C GLU A 427 5.99 29.05 -9.77
N HIS A 428 6.93 28.24 -9.26
CA HIS A 428 7.27 28.21 -7.84
C HIS A 428 7.72 29.59 -7.33
N TRP A 429 7.21 29.99 -6.17
CA TRP A 429 7.34 31.36 -5.64
C TRP A 429 8.79 31.88 -5.54
N SER A 430 9.77 30.98 -5.39
CA SER A 430 11.19 31.33 -5.30
C SER A 430 11.72 32.01 -6.57
N PHE A 431 11.20 31.69 -7.76
CA PHE A 431 11.59 32.35 -9.01
C PHE A 431 11.17 33.82 -8.99
N ALA A 432 9.90 34.09 -8.66
CA ALA A 432 9.39 35.45 -8.55
C ALA A 432 10.11 36.23 -7.44
N ALA A 433 10.39 35.61 -6.29
CA ALA A 433 11.16 36.23 -5.22
C ALA A 433 12.57 36.64 -5.66
N ARG A 434 13.32 35.73 -6.28
CA ARG A 434 14.69 35.97 -6.79
C ARG A 434 14.73 37.08 -7.85
N LEU A 435 13.82 37.07 -8.81
CA LEU A 435 13.68 38.12 -9.81
C LEU A 435 13.38 39.49 -9.19
N LEU A 436 12.50 39.55 -8.18
CA LEU A 436 12.19 40.79 -7.46
C LEU A 436 13.35 41.31 -6.59
N THR A 437 14.24 40.43 -6.12
CA THR A 437 15.46 40.83 -5.40
C THR A 437 16.68 41.04 -6.31
N GLY A 438 16.54 40.84 -7.63
CA GLY A 438 17.65 40.99 -8.59
C GLY A 438 18.74 39.91 -8.48
N THR A 439 18.43 38.77 -7.88
CA THR A 439 19.37 37.65 -7.69
C THR A 439 19.04 36.51 -8.65
N TRP A 440 20.02 35.98 -9.37
CA TRP A 440 19.82 34.86 -10.31
C TRP A 440 21.09 34.00 -10.44
N ASP A 441 21.52 33.46 -9.32
CA ASP A 441 22.62 32.50 -9.28
C ASP A 441 22.12 31.11 -9.69
N TYR A 442 22.83 30.48 -10.63
CA TYR A 442 22.58 29.10 -11.04
C TYR A 442 23.20 28.12 -10.04
N GLU A 443 22.48 27.05 -9.74
CA GLU A 443 22.85 26.05 -8.74
C GLU A 443 23.35 24.73 -9.39
N PRO A 444 24.06 23.87 -8.63
CA PRO A 444 24.48 22.55 -9.12
C PRO A 444 23.35 21.52 -9.22
N GLN A 445 22.18 21.80 -8.63
CA GLN A 445 21.02 20.92 -8.49
C GLN A 445 19.79 21.74 -8.07
N GLY A 446 18.58 21.18 -8.20
CA GLY A 446 17.34 21.79 -7.70
C GLY A 446 16.67 22.74 -8.69
N LEU A 447 15.81 23.66 -8.22
CA LEU A 447 15.03 24.52 -9.11
C LEU A 447 15.89 25.40 -10.04
N PHE A 448 17.02 25.89 -9.55
CA PHE A 448 17.92 26.78 -10.31
C PHE A 448 19.08 26.01 -10.97
N ASP A 449 18.93 24.70 -11.19
CA ASP A 449 19.96 23.87 -11.82
C ASP A 449 20.39 24.43 -13.19
N ARG A 450 21.69 24.71 -13.30
CA ARG A 450 22.38 25.12 -14.55
C ARG A 450 22.18 24.19 -15.74
N GLY A 451 21.77 22.95 -15.51
CA GLY A 451 21.48 21.94 -16.53
C GLY A 451 20.05 21.98 -17.09
N HIS A 452 19.14 22.81 -16.56
CA HIS A 452 17.77 22.90 -17.08
C HIS A 452 17.71 23.59 -18.46
N LEU A 453 17.31 22.83 -19.48
CA LEU A 453 17.02 23.30 -20.84
C LEU A 453 15.53 23.62 -21.06
N ARG A 454 14.65 23.03 -20.24
CA ARG A 454 13.18 23.10 -20.35
C ARG A 454 12.55 23.45 -19.01
N TRP A 455 11.53 24.31 -19.06
CA TRP A 455 10.88 24.90 -17.89
C TRP A 455 9.37 24.68 -17.98
N PHE A 456 8.76 24.18 -16.90
CA PHE A 456 7.39 23.69 -16.94
C PHE A 456 6.46 24.38 -15.94
N THR A 457 5.36 24.90 -16.46
CA THR A 457 4.11 25.17 -15.74
C THR A 457 3.19 23.96 -15.79
N LEU A 458 2.18 23.92 -14.91
CA LEU A 458 1.12 22.89 -14.91
C LEU A 458 0.47 22.71 -16.29
N ASP A 459 0.13 23.82 -16.97
CA ASP A 459 -0.50 23.80 -18.30
C ASP A 459 0.47 23.38 -19.42
N SER A 460 1.73 23.79 -19.35
CA SER A 460 2.73 23.39 -20.35
C SER A 460 3.05 21.89 -20.30
N MET A 461 3.13 21.29 -19.11
CA MET A 461 3.37 19.85 -18.95
C MET A 461 2.15 19.03 -19.40
N ARG A 462 0.93 19.51 -19.14
CA ARG A 462 -0.31 18.94 -19.70
C ARG A 462 -0.26 18.92 -21.23
N LYS A 463 0.11 20.04 -21.86
CA LYS A 463 0.23 20.16 -23.33
C LYS A 463 1.31 19.25 -23.90
N LEU A 464 2.45 19.10 -23.21
CA LEU A 464 3.52 18.18 -23.61
C LEU A 464 3.06 16.72 -23.60
N LEU A 465 2.31 16.30 -22.58
CA LEU A 465 1.71 14.96 -22.53
C LEU A 465 0.70 14.75 -23.68
N GLU A 466 -0.20 15.72 -23.91
CA GLU A 466 -1.18 15.67 -24.99
C GLU A 466 -0.51 15.59 -26.38
N GLN A 467 0.60 16.31 -26.59
CA GLN A 467 1.42 16.25 -27.81
C GLN A 467 2.12 14.91 -27.99
N ALA A 468 2.55 14.26 -26.91
CA ALA A 468 3.16 12.93 -26.91
C ALA A 468 2.13 11.77 -27.01
N GLY A 469 0.84 12.06 -27.23
CA GLY A 469 -0.21 11.04 -27.29
C GLY A 469 -0.56 10.42 -25.93
N LEU A 470 -0.30 11.12 -24.83
CA LEU A 470 -0.54 10.68 -23.46
C LEU A 470 -1.67 11.50 -22.81
N ALA A 471 -2.70 10.82 -22.33
CA ALA A 471 -3.74 11.41 -21.49
C ALA A 471 -3.26 11.48 -20.02
N PRO A 472 -3.23 12.67 -19.39
CA PRO A 472 -3.01 12.79 -17.95
C PRO A 472 -4.12 12.07 -17.16
N CYS A 473 -3.72 11.24 -16.19
CA CYS A 473 -4.62 10.52 -15.29
C CYS A 473 -4.61 11.09 -13.86
N GLU A 474 -3.49 11.66 -13.41
CA GLU A 474 -3.36 12.30 -12.11
C GLU A 474 -2.26 13.38 -12.10
N VAL A 475 -2.48 14.43 -11.32
CA VAL A 475 -1.44 15.39 -10.87
C VAL A 475 -1.38 15.37 -9.35
N ALA A 476 -0.18 15.36 -8.78
CA ALA A 476 0.05 15.61 -7.35
C ALA A 476 1.18 16.63 -7.12
N PRO A 477 0.98 17.66 -6.30
CA PRO A 477 2.00 18.67 -6.03
C PRO A 477 2.99 18.25 -4.92
N ARG A 478 4.28 18.48 -5.11
CA ARG A 478 5.31 18.38 -4.05
C ARG A 478 5.53 19.77 -3.45
N ILE A 479 4.97 20.02 -2.27
CA ILE A 479 4.96 21.34 -1.62
C ILE A 479 5.92 21.35 -0.44
N PHE A 480 6.84 22.32 -0.44
CA PHE A 480 7.78 22.60 0.64
C PHE A 480 7.67 24.07 1.08
N ASP A 481 8.38 24.48 2.13
CA ASP A 481 8.55 25.89 2.56
C ASP A 481 7.26 26.74 2.65
N THR A 482 6.14 26.12 3.04
CA THR A 482 4.80 26.74 3.08
C THR A 482 4.73 28.04 3.88
N ALA A 483 5.58 28.18 4.91
CA ALA A 483 5.70 29.41 5.70
C ALA A 483 6.34 30.57 4.92
N GLN A 484 7.38 30.29 4.11
CA GLN A 484 8.06 31.29 3.27
C GLN A 484 7.15 31.73 2.12
N LEU A 485 6.53 30.76 1.42
CA LEU A 485 5.44 30.98 0.47
C LEU A 485 4.35 31.89 1.04
N SER A 486 3.84 31.57 2.23
CA SER A 486 2.76 32.34 2.88
C SER A 486 3.18 33.76 3.23
N ALA A 487 4.46 33.99 3.54
CA ALA A 487 5.00 35.33 3.74
C ALA A 487 5.12 36.09 2.42
N PHE A 488 5.69 35.45 1.38
CA PHE A 488 5.85 36.03 0.05
C PHE A 488 4.51 36.43 -0.57
N VAL A 489 3.54 35.51 -0.65
CA VAL A 489 2.22 35.80 -1.25
C VAL A 489 1.47 36.88 -0.47
N ARG A 490 1.58 36.92 0.86
CA ARG A 490 0.99 38.00 1.68
C ARG A 490 1.56 39.38 1.34
N SER A 491 2.87 39.47 1.12
CA SER A 491 3.52 40.72 0.68
C SER A 491 3.13 41.09 -0.76
N MET A 492 3.03 40.11 -1.66
CA MET A 492 2.67 40.34 -3.07
C MET A 492 1.16 40.55 -3.30
N ALA A 493 0.30 40.21 -2.33
CA ALA A 493 -1.16 40.19 -2.49
C ALA A 493 -1.79 41.52 -3.00
N PRO A 494 -1.30 42.73 -2.64
CA PRO A 494 -1.80 43.97 -3.25
C PRO A 494 -1.50 44.05 -4.75
N GLY A 495 -0.28 43.70 -5.17
CA GLY A 495 0.15 43.69 -6.57
C GLY A 495 -0.56 42.61 -7.39
N LEU A 496 -0.70 41.40 -6.85
CA LEU A 496 -1.46 40.31 -7.49
C LEU A 496 -2.90 40.75 -7.77
N ARG A 497 -3.59 41.35 -6.80
CA ARG A 497 -4.95 41.88 -7.00
C ARG A 497 -5.01 43.03 -8.01
N ALA A 498 -4.01 43.91 -8.03
CA ALA A 498 -3.92 44.98 -9.04
C ALA A 498 -3.74 44.45 -10.48
N LEU A 499 -3.17 43.25 -10.62
CA LEU A 499 -3.06 42.51 -11.89
C LEU A 499 -4.27 41.59 -12.17
N GLY A 500 -5.31 41.62 -11.33
CA GLY A 500 -6.49 40.75 -11.46
C GLY A 500 -6.28 39.29 -11.03
N ILE A 501 -5.16 38.97 -10.39
CA ILE A 501 -4.81 37.62 -9.95
C ILE A 501 -5.28 37.38 -8.51
N ASP A 502 -6.05 36.31 -8.27
CA ASP A 502 -6.38 35.86 -6.92
C ASP A 502 -5.10 35.37 -6.19
N PRO A 503 -4.74 35.94 -5.02
CA PRO A 503 -3.60 35.46 -4.25
C PRO A 503 -3.73 33.99 -3.80
N GLN A 504 -4.95 33.46 -3.62
CA GLN A 504 -5.11 32.04 -3.29
C GLN A 504 -4.85 31.15 -4.52
N GLU A 505 -5.28 31.55 -5.71
CA GLU A 505 -4.96 30.87 -6.97
C GLU A 505 -3.47 30.89 -7.27
N TYR A 506 -2.82 32.05 -7.12
CA TYR A 506 -1.37 32.16 -7.19
C TYR A 506 -0.70 31.23 -6.18
N THR A 507 -1.19 31.17 -4.92
CA THR A 507 -0.69 30.21 -3.92
C THR A 507 -0.81 28.77 -4.41
N ARG A 508 -1.96 28.36 -4.97
CA ARG A 508 -2.17 26.99 -5.48
C ARG A 508 -1.19 26.60 -6.59
N ARG A 509 -0.79 27.55 -7.45
CA ARG A 509 0.16 27.32 -8.56
C ARG A 509 1.64 27.49 -8.16
N ALA A 510 1.94 28.37 -7.21
CA ALA A 510 3.30 28.72 -6.80
C ALA A 510 3.81 27.99 -5.54
N ALA A 511 2.95 27.25 -4.84
CA ALA A 511 3.33 26.36 -3.72
C ALA A 511 4.14 25.11 -4.13
N PRO A 512 3.84 24.42 -5.24
CA PRO A 512 4.56 23.20 -5.59
C PRO A 512 5.96 23.53 -6.11
N LEU A 513 6.98 22.94 -5.50
CA LEU A 513 8.35 22.93 -6.02
C LEU A 513 8.43 22.07 -7.29
N GLN A 514 7.69 20.96 -7.29
CA GLN A 514 7.58 20.02 -8.40
C GLN A 514 6.14 19.52 -8.52
N PHE A 515 5.78 19.04 -9.71
CA PHE A 515 4.56 18.26 -9.93
C PHE A 515 4.90 16.81 -10.28
N LEU A 516 4.20 15.87 -9.65
CA LEU A 516 4.13 14.48 -10.07
C LEU A 516 2.96 14.31 -11.03
N TRP A 517 3.19 13.59 -12.14
CA TRP A 517 2.16 13.24 -13.12
C TRP A 517 2.10 11.73 -13.30
N ARG A 518 0.89 11.16 -13.35
CA ARG A 518 0.64 9.83 -13.94
C ARG A 518 -0.14 10.02 -15.24
N ALA A 519 0.32 9.43 -16.33
CA ALA A 519 -0.31 9.51 -17.65
C ALA A 519 -0.34 8.15 -18.38
N ARG A 520 -1.22 7.99 -19.36
CA ARG A 520 -1.41 6.75 -20.15
C ARG A 520 -1.75 7.09 -21.61
N ARG A 521 -1.46 6.22 -22.57
CA ARG A 521 -1.93 6.40 -23.97
C ARG A 521 -3.45 6.52 -24.08
N GLN A 522 -4.18 5.77 -23.25
CA GLN A 522 -5.64 5.75 -23.23
C GLN A 522 -6.14 5.90 -21.78
N PRO A 523 -7.16 6.74 -21.53
CA PRO A 523 -7.91 6.72 -20.29
C PRO A 523 -8.50 5.33 -20.00
N ARG A 524 -8.73 5.02 -18.73
CA ARG A 524 -9.40 3.79 -18.27
C ARG A 524 -10.51 4.14 -17.29
N ASP A 525 -11.62 3.42 -17.37
CA ASP A 525 -12.77 3.63 -16.47
C ASP A 525 -12.34 3.55 -15.01
N ARG A 526 -12.63 4.61 -14.25
CA ARG A 526 -12.25 4.71 -12.84
C ARG A 526 -13.05 3.72 -12.00
N LEU A 527 -12.37 2.82 -11.30
CA LEU A 527 -12.93 1.98 -10.25
C LEU A 527 -12.79 2.69 -8.90
N THR A 528 -13.88 2.84 -8.16
CA THR A 528 -13.88 3.39 -6.80
C THR A 528 -14.14 2.26 -5.79
N ILE A 529 -13.24 2.08 -4.82
CA ILE A 529 -13.37 1.07 -3.77
C ILE A 529 -13.38 1.76 -2.40
N ALA A 530 -14.50 1.66 -1.71
CA ALA A 530 -14.60 2.04 -0.31
C ALA A 530 -14.45 0.81 0.59
N ALA A 531 -13.94 1.00 1.81
CA ALA A 531 -14.04 0.00 2.86
C ALA A 531 -14.33 0.65 4.22
N ASN A 532 -14.97 -0.11 5.11
CA ASN A 532 -14.82 0.14 6.54
C ASN A 532 -13.62 -0.65 7.10
N MET A 533 -13.27 -0.36 8.35
CA MET A 533 -12.18 -1.03 9.03
C MET A 533 -12.49 -1.10 10.52
N LEU A 534 -12.38 -2.29 11.10
CA LEU A 534 -12.31 -2.45 12.55
C LEU A 534 -11.09 -1.70 13.10
N ALA A 535 -11.17 -1.23 14.35
CA ALA A 535 -10.04 -0.62 15.05
C ALA A 535 -8.79 -1.52 14.91
N PRO A 536 -7.63 -1.00 14.48
CA PRO A 536 -6.50 -1.84 14.10
C PRO A 536 -5.88 -2.50 15.34
N VAL A 537 -6.12 -3.81 15.49
CA VAL A 537 -5.57 -4.68 16.53
C VAL A 537 -4.96 -5.90 15.85
N GLY A 538 -3.74 -6.29 16.25
CA GLY A 538 -3.14 -7.56 15.82
C GLY A 538 -2.89 -7.70 14.31
N GLY A 539 -2.57 -6.61 13.61
CA GLY A 539 -2.13 -6.63 12.21
C GLY A 539 -3.22 -6.84 11.15
N VAL A 540 -4.25 -7.67 11.39
CA VAL A 540 -5.28 -8.10 10.42
C VAL A 540 -5.78 -6.99 9.49
N SER A 541 -6.22 -5.84 10.03
CA SER A 541 -6.73 -4.71 9.23
C SER A 541 -5.73 -4.21 8.17
N HIS A 542 -4.42 -4.32 8.43
CA HIS A 542 -3.39 -3.98 7.46
C HIS A 542 -3.40 -4.95 6.28
N LEU A 543 -3.42 -6.25 6.55
CA LEU A 543 -3.27 -7.29 5.53
C LEU A 543 -4.54 -7.55 4.73
N ARG A 544 -5.72 -7.39 5.34
CA ARG A 544 -7.03 -7.60 4.67
C ARG A 544 -7.62 -6.33 4.05
N VAL A 545 -7.27 -5.13 4.56
CA VAL A 545 -7.86 -3.85 4.08
C VAL A 545 -6.80 -2.84 3.64
N ILE A 546 -5.94 -2.34 4.54
CA ILE A 546 -5.08 -1.17 4.25
C ILE A 546 -4.09 -1.46 3.12
N HIS A 547 -3.37 -2.58 3.19
CA HIS A 547 -2.36 -2.96 2.20
C HIS A 547 -3.01 -3.35 0.86
N PRO A 548 -4.06 -4.19 0.78
CA PRO A 548 -4.77 -4.44 -0.47
C PRO A 548 -5.29 -3.16 -1.15
N LEU A 549 -5.90 -2.23 -0.41
CA LEU A 549 -6.40 -0.98 -1.00
C LEU A 549 -5.26 -0.06 -1.45
N ALA A 550 -4.23 0.14 -0.62
CA ALA A 550 -3.06 0.94 -0.99
C ALA A 550 -2.33 0.35 -2.21
N ALA A 551 -2.27 -0.98 -2.33
CA ALA A 551 -1.70 -1.67 -3.48
C ALA A 551 -2.55 -1.47 -4.75
N LEU A 552 -3.88 -1.49 -4.64
CA LEU A 552 -4.80 -1.24 -5.77
C LEU A 552 -4.71 0.21 -6.26
N ALA A 553 -4.58 1.20 -5.37
CA ALA A 553 -4.41 2.62 -5.70
C ALA A 553 -3.11 2.98 -6.45
N THR A 554 -2.17 2.03 -6.57
CA THR A 554 -0.98 2.19 -7.42
C THR A 554 -1.31 2.15 -8.92
N ASP A 555 -2.49 1.66 -9.33
CA ASP A 555 -3.06 1.96 -10.66
C ASP A 555 -3.87 3.27 -10.58
N PRO A 556 -3.56 4.34 -11.35
CA PRO A 556 -4.32 5.58 -11.34
C PRO A 556 -5.80 5.44 -11.78
N SER A 557 -6.18 4.30 -12.38
CA SER A 557 -7.59 3.98 -12.67
C SER A 557 -8.36 3.38 -11.47
N VAL A 558 -7.74 3.26 -10.29
CA VAL A 558 -8.39 2.81 -9.06
C VAL A 558 -8.26 3.85 -7.95
N SER A 559 -9.39 4.29 -7.40
CA SER A 559 -9.47 5.21 -6.27
C SER A 559 -9.97 4.46 -5.04
N THR A 560 -9.22 4.51 -3.93
CA THR A 560 -9.56 3.77 -2.71
C THR A 560 -9.75 4.69 -1.50
N GLN A 561 -10.71 4.39 -0.64
CA GLN A 561 -10.90 5.09 0.64
C GLN A 561 -11.29 4.14 1.78
N ILE A 562 -10.84 4.46 3.00
CA ILE A 562 -11.25 3.78 4.23
C ILE A 562 -12.01 4.80 5.09
N ARG A 563 -13.26 4.51 5.45
CA ARG A 563 -14.16 5.37 6.24
C ARG A 563 -15.16 4.55 7.08
N PRO A 564 -15.75 5.10 8.15
CA PRO A 564 -16.95 4.53 8.75
C PRO A 564 -18.08 4.37 7.73
N LEU A 565 -18.89 3.31 7.83
CA LEU A 565 -19.97 3.04 6.86
C LEU A 565 -20.99 4.18 6.74
N ALA A 566 -21.31 4.83 7.87
CA ALA A 566 -22.21 5.98 7.94
C ALA A 566 -21.62 7.29 7.35
N GLU A 567 -20.32 7.30 7.02
CA GLU A 567 -19.64 8.43 6.36
C GLU A 567 -19.34 8.15 4.89
N LEU A 568 -19.82 7.03 4.33
CA LEU A 568 -19.66 6.75 2.92
C LEU A 568 -20.57 7.66 2.09
N PRO A 569 -20.04 8.41 1.11
CA PRO A 569 -20.87 9.20 0.23
C PRO A 569 -21.74 8.30 -0.65
N ARG A 570 -22.84 8.85 -1.17
CA ARG A 570 -23.55 8.24 -2.30
C ARG A 570 -22.57 8.05 -3.45
N ALA A 571 -22.54 6.86 -4.03
CA ALA A 571 -21.63 6.54 -5.10
C ALA A 571 -22.05 7.22 -6.43
N ASP A 572 -21.07 7.46 -7.30
CA ASP A 572 -21.30 8.06 -8.62
C ASP A 572 -21.80 6.99 -9.61
N PRO A 573 -23.04 7.10 -10.14
CA PRO A 573 -23.60 6.15 -11.10
C PRO A 573 -22.75 5.97 -12.38
N ALA A 574 -21.90 6.94 -12.73
CA ALA A 574 -21.06 6.87 -13.92
C ALA A 574 -19.76 6.06 -13.74
N THR A 575 -19.43 5.62 -12.51
CA THR A 575 -18.17 4.90 -12.24
C THR A 575 -18.41 3.58 -11.51
N PRO A 576 -17.71 2.48 -11.83
CA PRO A 576 -17.71 1.25 -11.01
C PRO A 576 -17.42 1.51 -9.53
N HIS A 577 -18.31 1.06 -8.63
CA HIS A 577 -18.19 1.34 -7.19
C HIS A 577 -18.47 0.13 -6.27
N ILE A 578 -17.44 -0.26 -5.51
CA ILE A 578 -17.44 -1.42 -4.59
C ILE A 578 -17.30 -0.94 -3.14
N CYS A 579 -18.07 -1.52 -2.22
CA CYS A 579 -17.90 -1.34 -0.78
C CYS A 579 -17.47 -2.66 -0.13
N VAL A 580 -16.27 -2.69 0.44
CA VAL A 580 -15.70 -3.84 1.15
C VAL A 580 -16.01 -3.71 2.65
N LEU A 581 -16.79 -4.66 3.16
CA LEU A 581 -17.20 -4.76 4.55
C LEU A 581 -16.20 -5.67 5.29
N HIS A 582 -15.30 -5.09 6.09
CA HIS A 582 -14.30 -5.85 6.84
C HIS A 582 -14.89 -6.44 8.13
N ARG A 583 -14.96 -7.77 8.20
CA ARG A 583 -15.46 -8.57 9.33
C ARG A 583 -16.75 -7.98 9.97
N PRO A 584 -17.82 -7.74 9.17
CA PRO A 584 -18.97 -6.98 9.62
C PRO A 584 -19.88 -7.82 10.53
N ILE A 585 -20.42 -7.20 11.58
CA ILE A 585 -21.53 -7.76 12.36
C ILE A 585 -22.81 -7.15 11.79
N LEU A 586 -23.62 -7.97 11.13
CA LEU A 586 -24.89 -7.59 10.52
C LEU A 586 -25.93 -8.62 10.92
N THR A 587 -26.82 -8.24 11.82
CA THR A 587 -27.88 -9.09 12.39
C THR A 587 -29.20 -8.33 12.43
N GLY A 588 -30.30 -9.02 12.14
CA GLY A 588 -31.65 -8.52 12.35
C GLY A 588 -31.97 -7.19 11.64
N PRO A 589 -32.93 -6.40 12.17
CA PRO A 589 -33.40 -5.19 11.50
C PRO A 589 -32.33 -4.12 11.26
N GLU A 590 -31.35 -3.97 12.16
CA GLU A 590 -30.25 -2.99 12.01
C GLU A 590 -29.26 -3.41 10.92
N GLY A 591 -28.93 -4.71 10.83
CA GLY A 591 -28.15 -5.26 9.72
C GLY A 591 -28.85 -5.06 8.38
N GLN A 592 -30.17 -5.33 8.30
CA GLN A 592 -30.98 -5.11 7.11
C GLN A 592 -31.10 -3.62 6.74
N ALA A 593 -31.21 -2.72 7.71
CA ALA A 593 -31.24 -1.28 7.48
C ALA A 593 -29.89 -0.77 6.93
N THR A 594 -28.77 -1.27 7.47
CA THR A 594 -27.41 -0.94 7.02
C THR A 594 -27.17 -1.39 5.57
N LEU A 595 -27.51 -2.63 5.25
CA LEU A 595 -27.38 -3.17 3.89
C LEU A 595 -28.27 -2.40 2.89
N ARG A 596 -29.53 -2.11 3.24
CA ARG A 596 -30.43 -1.29 2.41
C ARG A 596 -29.87 0.11 2.16
N HIS A 597 -29.33 0.77 3.18
CA HIS A 597 -28.78 2.12 3.05
C HIS A 597 -27.57 2.16 2.10
N LEU A 598 -26.65 1.20 2.21
CA LEU A 598 -25.46 1.13 1.35
C LEU A 598 -25.85 0.79 -0.10
N HIS A 599 -26.77 -0.16 -0.32
CA HIS A 599 -27.28 -0.51 -1.65
C HIS A 599 -28.06 0.65 -2.30
N ALA A 600 -28.95 1.33 -1.56
CA ALA A 600 -29.68 2.52 -2.05
C ALA A 600 -28.74 3.71 -2.36
N SER A 601 -27.56 3.73 -1.73
CA SER A 601 -26.46 4.65 -2.02
C SER A 601 -25.60 4.23 -3.23
N GLY A 602 -25.92 3.11 -3.88
CA GLY A 602 -25.30 2.57 -5.11
C GLY A 602 -24.33 1.41 -4.88
N TRP A 603 -23.79 1.25 -3.67
CA TRP A 603 -22.60 0.41 -3.43
C TRP A 603 -22.82 -1.09 -3.69
N LEU A 604 -21.98 -1.68 -4.55
CA LEU A 604 -21.86 -3.13 -4.66
C LEU A 604 -21.12 -3.67 -3.44
N LEU A 605 -21.85 -4.33 -2.56
CA LEU A 605 -21.39 -4.81 -1.26
C LEU A 605 -20.62 -6.13 -1.36
N VAL A 606 -19.40 -6.17 -0.81
CA VAL A 606 -18.52 -7.34 -0.72
C VAL A 606 -18.08 -7.52 0.72
N THR A 607 -18.18 -8.71 1.31
CA THR A 607 -17.62 -8.97 2.66
C THR A 607 -16.19 -9.49 2.59
N GLU A 608 -15.30 -8.95 3.41
CA GLU A 608 -13.93 -9.44 3.66
C GLU A 608 -13.90 -10.15 5.02
N PHE A 609 -13.65 -11.46 5.03
CA PHE A 609 -13.72 -12.29 6.24
C PHE A 609 -12.54 -13.27 6.35
N ASP A 610 -11.93 -13.33 7.54
CA ASP A 610 -10.61 -13.92 7.78
C ASP A 610 -10.53 -14.64 9.17
N ASP A 611 -11.69 -14.98 9.73
CA ASP A 611 -11.86 -15.84 10.92
C ASP A 611 -12.84 -16.98 10.61
N HIS A 612 -12.94 -17.97 11.50
CA HIS A 612 -14.05 -18.93 11.49
C HIS A 612 -15.33 -18.25 12.05
N PRO A 613 -16.42 -18.11 11.28
CA PRO A 613 -17.61 -17.35 11.70
C PRO A 613 -18.22 -17.82 13.02
N ASP A 614 -18.20 -19.12 13.27
CA ASP A 614 -18.83 -19.76 14.43
C ASP A 614 -18.20 -19.36 15.79
N PHE A 615 -17.10 -18.60 15.78
CA PHE A 615 -16.51 -17.99 16.98
C PHE A 615 -17.19 -16.69 17.41
N PHE A 616 -18.13 -16.19 16.61
CA PHE A 616 -18.93 -15.00 16.90
C PHE A 616 -20.40 -15.42 17.06
N PRO A 617 -20.93 -15.55 18.30
CA PRO A 617 -22.30 -16.04 18.52
C PRO A 617 -23.39 -15.28 17.75
N GLY A 618 -23.25 -13.96 17.57
CA GLY A 618 -24.16 -13.16 16.75
C GLY A 618 -24.09 -13.44 15.24
N MET A 619 -22.97 -13.96 14.72
CA MET A 619 -22.86 -14.37 13.30
C MET A 619 -23.46 -15.77 13.05
N LEU A 620 -23.97 -16.44 14.09
CA LEU A 620 -24.74 -17.68 14.02
C LEU A 620 -26.26 -17.45 14.14
N GLU A 621 -26.71 -16.19 14.20
CA GLU A 621 -28.12 -15.83 14.07
C GLU A 621 -28.69 -16.24 12.69
N SER A 622 -30.01 -16.38 12.60
CA SER A 622 -30.67 -17.15 11.53
C SER A 622 -30.59 -16.55 10.12
N ASP A 623 -30.26 -15.26 9.97
CA ASP A 623 -30.21 -14.56 8.68
C ASP A 623 -28.80 -14.50 8.06
N GLN A 624 -27.74 -14.56 8.89
CA GLN A 624 -26.32 -14.55 8.52
C GLN A 624 -25.95 -13.47 7.49
N LEU A 625 -26.55 -12.27 7.63
CA LEU A 625 -26.52 -11.20 6.63
C LEU A 625 -25.12 -10.74 6.21
N ALA A 626 -24.12 -10.92 7.06
CA ALA A 626 -22.71 -10.70 6.75
C ALA A 626 -22.22 -11.48 5.52
N PHE A 627 -22.87 -12.58 5.15
CA PHE A 627 -22.50 -13.44 4.01
C PHE A 627 -23.64 -13.56 2.99
N THR A 628 -24.88 -13.77 3.46
CA THR A 628 -26.06 -14.01 2.60
C THR A 628 -26.53 -12.72 1.91
N GLY A 629 -26.56 -11.61 2.65
CA GLY A 629 -27.10 -10.30 2.27
C GLY A 629 -26.14 -9.37 1.53
N VAL A 630 -24.97 -9.87 1.10
CA VAL A 630 -24.00 -9.15 0.26
C VAL A 630 -23.92 -9.79 -1.12
N HIS A 631 -23.34 -9.09 -2.10
CA HIS A 631 -23.26 -9.58 -3.48
C HIS A 631 -22.24 -10.71 -3.60
N ALA A 632 -21.07 -10.53 -2.98
CA ALA A 632 -19.94 -11.47 -3.00
C ALA A 632 -19.16 -11.45 -1.67
N VAL A 633 -18.26 -12.42 -1.49
CA VAL A 633 -17.39 -12.57 -0.30
C VAL A 633 -15.94 -12.81 -0.75
N GLN A 634 -14.97 -12.27 -0.03
CA GLN A 634 -13.55 -12.58 -0.18
C GLN A 634 -12.93 -13.04 1.15
N THR A 635 -12.02 -14.01 1.09
CA THR A 635 -11.40 -14.63 2.27
C THR A 635 -9.95 -15.05 2.03
N SER A 636 -9.31 -15.72 2.99
CA SER A 636 -7.85 -15.92 3.07
C SER A 636 -7.36 -17.38 3.08
N THR A 637 -8.22 -18.36 3.39
CA THR A 637 -7.83 -19.79 3.40
C THR A 637 -8.82 -20.66 2.61
N PRO A 638 -8.39 -21.80 2.04
CA PRO A 638 -9.30 -22.75 1.40
C PRO A 638 -10.39 -23.30 2.35
N ALA A 639 -10.07 -23.44 3.65
CA ALA A 639 -11.03 -23.86 4.67
C ALA A 639 -12.15 -22.83 4.86
N LEU A 640 -11.81 -21.53 4.95
CA LEU A 640 -12.81 -20.47 5.01
C LEU A 640 -13.55 -20.32 3.67
N GLU A 641 -12.88 -20.48 2.54
CA GLU A 641 -13.52 -20.43 1.22
C GLU A 641 -14.59 -21.52 1.08
N ALA A 642 -14.28 -22.76 1.46
CA ALA A 642 -15.21 -23.89 1.43
C ALA A 642 -16.39 -23.72 2.40
N LEU A 643 -16.21 -23.05 3.53
CA LEU A 643 -17.27 -22.73 4.50
C LEU A 643 -18.17 -21.58 4.02
N LEU A 644 -17.57 -20.49 3.51
CA LEU A 644 -18.29 -19.28 3.12
C LEU A 644 -19.01 -19.45 1.78
N ARG A 645 -18.48 -20.26 0.85
CA ARG A 645 -19.13 -20.59 -0.43
C ARG A 645 -20.50 -21.28 -0.26
N GLN A 646 -20.73 -21.95 0.88
CA GLN A 646 -22.03 -22.53 1.23
C GLN A 646 -23.08 -21.46 1.61
N ARG A 647 -22.63 -20.29 2.10
CA ARG A 647 -23.47 -19.15 2.51
C ARG A 647 -23.65 -18.15 1.36
N ASN A 648 -22.65 -18.01 0.51
CA ASN A 648 -22.69 -17.19 -0.71
C ASN A 648 -21.82 -17.81 -1.83
N PRO A 649 -22.40 -18.29 -2.95
CA PRO A 649 -21.65 -18.91 -4.04
C PRO A 649 -20.52 -18.05 -4.62
N GLU A 650 -20.70 -16.72 -4.62
CA GLU A 650 -19.75 -15.72 -5.10
C GLU A 650 -18.64 -15.44 -4.06
N THR A 651 -18.00 -16.50 -3.58
CA THR A 651 -16.87 -16.44 -2.66
C THR A 651 -15.55 -16.63 -3.42
N VAL A 652 -14.57 -15.74 -3.19
CA VAL A 652 -13.21 -15.82 -3.74
C VAL A 652 -12.14 -15.96 -2.66
N LEU A 653 -11.15 -16.82 -2.90
CA LEU A 653 -9.94 -16.93 -2.10
C LEU A 653 -8.84 -15.95 -2.58
N PHE A 654 -8.47 -15.01 -1.72
CA PHE A 654 -7.23 -14.23 -1.84
C PHE A 654 -6.37 -14.47 -0.59
N PRO A 655 -5.36 -15.36 -0.65
CA PRO A 655 -4.49 -15.66 0.49
C PRO A 655 -3.80 -14.42 1.08
N ASN A 656 -3.34 -14.52 2.33
CA ASN A 656 -2.60 -13.43 2.95
C ASN A 656 -1.23 -13.23 2.26
N MET A 657 -0.86 -11.97 2.00
CA MET A 657 0.32 -11.57 1.22
C MET A 657 1.00 -10.35 1.83
N ILE A 658 2.32 -10.26 1.63
CA ILE A 658 3.20 -9.22 2.16
C ILE A 658 3.30 -8.04 1.18
N ARG A 659 3.20 -6.80 1.68
CA ARG A 659 3.24 -5.59 0.84
C ARG A 659 4.65 -5.29 0.30
N SER A 660 5.67 -5.53 1.11
CA SER A 660 7.09 -5.28 0.83
C SER A 660 7.94 -6.07 1.81
N LEU A 661 9.08 -6.60 1.36
CA LEU A 661 10.07 -7.24 2.22
C LEU A 661 10.78 -6.16 3.06
N PRO A 662 10.77 -6.21 4.41
CA PRO A 662 11.56 -5.31 5.24
C PRO A 662 13.06 -5.57 5.07
N GLU A 663 13.90 -4.58 5.32
CA GLU A 663 15.35 -4.81 5.40
C GLU A 663 15.69 -5.70 6.62
N PRO A 664 16.51 -6.77 6.47
CA PRO A 664 16.85 -7.66 7.58
C PRO A 664 17.67 -6.94 8.67
N ARG A 665 17.42 -7.27 9.95
CA ARG A 665 18.09 -6.64 11.11
C ARG A 665 18.66 -7.62 12.14
N ASN A 666 18.30 -8.90 12.01
CA ASN A 666 18.69 -10.00 12.87
C ASN A 666 20.01 -10.68 12.44
N PHE A 667 20.47 -11.67 13.21
CA PHE A 667 21.75 -12.37 13.04
C PHE A 667 22.99 -11.47 13.17
N ALA A 668 22.85 -10.29 13.80
CA ALA A 668 23.96 -9.37 14.07
C ALA A 668 24.91 -9.85 15.19
N ALA A 669 24.44 -10.77 16.05
CA ALA A 669 25.20 -11.40 17.12
C ALA A 669 25.09 -12.94 16.97
N PRO A 670 26.05 -13.61 16.31
CA PRO A 670 25.91 -15.04 15.93
C PRO A 670 26.02 -16.02 17.11
N ASP A 671 26.42 -15.52 18.28
CA ASP A 671 26.52 -16.25 19.55
C ASP A 671 25.20 -16.31 20.35
N ARG A 672 24.19 -15.51 19.94
CA ARG A 672 22.90 -15.37 20.62
C ARG A 672 21.72 -15.46 19.65
N LEU A 673 20.69 -16.21 20.01
CA LEU A 673 19.44 -16.31 19.26
C LEU A 673 18.26 -15.77 20.07
N THR A 674 17.43 -14.95 19.42
CA THR A 674 16.19 -14.41 20.00
C THR A 674 14.98 -15.15 19.46
N VAL A 675 14.16 -15.70 20.34
CA VAL A 675 12.87 -16.33 20.04
C VAL A 675 11.75 -15.32 20.20
N PHE A 676 11.15 -14.94 19.08
CA PHE A 676 9.95 -14.11 19.04
C PHE A 676 8.69 -14.94 19.32
N PHE A 677 7.89 -14.49 20.28
CA PHE A 677 6.54 -15.01 20.52
C PHE A 677 5.54 -13.85 20.66
N GLY A 678 4.98 -13.40 19.54
CA GLY A 678 3.85 -12.47 19.52
C GLY A 678 2.53 -13.19 19.29
N ALA A 679 1.60 -13.11 20.23
CA ALA A 679 0.39 -13.93 20.24
C ALA A 679 -0.82 -13.23 20.89
N LEU A 680 -2.03 -13.69 20.56
CA LEU A 680 -3.28 -13.27 21.18
C LEU A 680 -4.21 -14.49 21.22
N ASN A 681 -4.74 -14.81 22.41
CA ASN A 681 -5.50 -16.03 22.70
C ASN A 681 -4.75 -17.33 22.31
N ARG A 682 -3.54 -17.56 22.85
CA ARG A 682 -2.67 -18.72 22.56
C ARG A 682 -2.13 -19.43 23.80
N GLU A 683 -2.57 -19.03 24.98
CA GLU A 683 -2.08 -19.50 26.28
C GLU A 683 -2.13 -21.03 26.34
N ARG A 684 -3.29 -21.60 25.99
CA ARG A 684 -3.55 -23.05 25.89
C ARG A 684 -2.81 -23.78 24.77
N ASP A 685 -2.41 -23.07 23.70
CA ASP A 685 -1.57 -23.65 22.64
C ASP A 685 -0.12 -23.80 23.09
N CYS A 686 0.30 -23.12 24.18
CA CYS A 686 1.68 -23.05 24.66
C CYS A 686 1.91 -23.75 26.01
N GLU A 687 0.89 -23.80 26.86
CA GLU A 687 0.90 -24.45 28.18
C GLU A 687 1.55 -25.86 28.17
N PRO A 688 1.23 -26.79 27.23
CA PRO A 688 1.88 -28.12 27.19
C PRO A 688 3.35 -28.12 26.77
N LEU A 689 3.88 -26.98 26.32
CA LEU A 689 5.22 -26.83 25.74
C LEU A 689 6.19 -26.11 26.69
N MET A 690 5.69 -25.44 27.74
CA MET A 690 6.51 -24.58 28.62
C MET A 690 7.65 -25.33 29.29
N GLY A 691 7.43 -26.54 29.79
CA GLY A 691 8.49 -27.36 30.40
C GLY A 691 9.64 -27.69 29.43
N ALA A 692 9.33 -27.91 28.15
CA ALA A 692 10.34 -28.10 27.11
C ALA A 692 11.09 -26.79 26.78
N ILE A 693 10.38 -25.66 26.72
CA ILE A 693 10.98 -24.34 26.45
C ILE A 693 11.92 -23.93 27.60
N ASN A 694 11.48 -24.05 28.85
CA ASN A 694 12.26 -23.70 30.03
C ASN A 694 13.48 -24.63 30.21
N ALA A 695 13.33 -25.93 29.95
CA ALA A 695 14.46 -26.87 29.94
C ALA A 695 15.53 -26.51 28.88
N VAL A 696 15.15 -25.91 27.76
CA VAL A 696 16.13 -25.43 26.75
C VAL A 696 16.72 -24.07 27.14
N ALA A 697 15.93 -23.17 27.72
CA ALA A 697 16.42 -21.89 28.24
C ALA A 697 17.50 -22.09 29.31
N ALA A 698 17.29 -23.02 30.25
CA ALA A 698 18.27 -23.38 31.28
C ALA A 698 19.59 -23.95 30.70
N ILE A 699 19.51 -24.73 29.61
CA ILE A 699 20.69 -25.28 28.92
C ILE A 699 21.42 -24.21 28.09
N ALA A 700 20.70 -23.22 27.56
CA ALA A 700 21.26 -22.20 26.68
C ALA A 700 21.86 -20.99 27.44
N GLY A 701 21.28 -20.63 28.59
CA GLY A 701 21.62 -19.40 29.32
C GLY A 701 21.53 -18.16 28.42
N ALA A 702 22.50 -17.25 28.55
CA ALA A 702 22.56 -15.99 27.80
C ALA A 702 22.57 -16.12 26.26
N ARG A 703 22.77 -17.34 25.71
CA ARG A 703 22.72 -17.59 24.26
C ARG A 703 21.29 -17.67 23.71
N LEU A 704 20.28 -17.81 24.55
CA LEU A 704 18.87 -17.75 24.17
C LEU A 704 18.21 -16.54 24.82
N HIS A 705 17.48 -15.75 24.04
CA HIS A 705 16.65 -14.66 24.51
C HIS A 705 15.22 -14.83 24.03
N PHE A 706 14.24 -14.23 24.72
CA PHE A 706 12.83 -14.26 24.34
C PHE A 706 12.27 -12.85 24.17
N GLN A 707 11.65 -12.58 23.01
CA GLN A 707 10.93 -11.35 22.72
C GLN A 707 9.43 -11.66 22.66
N VAL A 708 8.72 -11.38 23.74
CA VAL A 708 7.29 -11.70 23.88
C VAL A 708 6.44 -10.45 23.59
N VAL A 709 5.38 -10.62 22.80
CA VAL A 709 4.41 -9.55 22.50
C VAL A 709 3.00 -9.99 22.89
N HIS A 710 2.32 -9.15 23.65
CA HIS A 710 0.96 -9.28 24.19
C HIS A 710 0.73 -10.42 25.21
N ASP A 711 1.24 -11.63 24.99
CA ASP A 711 0.97 -12.80 25.84
C ASP A 711 1.77 -12.75 27.16
N GLN A 712 1.18 -12.10 28.17
CA GLN A 712 1.78 -11.95 29.51
C GLN A 712 1.93 -13.32 30.21
N ALA A 713 0.99 -14.25 30.02
CA ALA A 713 1.03 -15.56 30.67
C ALA A 713 2.22 -16.40 30.18
N PHE A 714 2.47 -16.39 28.86
CA PHE A 714 3.69 -16.97 28.28
C PHE A 714 4.95 -16.29 28.80
N PHE A 715 4.97 -14.95 28.88
CA PHE A 715 6.14 -14.22 29.40
C PHE A 715 6.43 -14.56 30.87
N ASP A 716 5.41 -14.60 31.73
CA ASP A 716 5.57 -14.87 33.16
C ASP A 716 6.09 -16.30 33.39
N ALA A 717 5.55 -17.27 32.64
CA ALA A 717 5.92 -18.68 32.72
C ALA A 717 7.32 -19.04 32.15
N LEU A 718 8.04 -18.11 31.52
CA LEU A 718 9.43 -18.33 31.07
C LEU A 718 10.41 -18.29 32.25
N GLU A 719 11.07 -19.41 32.55
CA GLU A 719 12.08 -19.53 33.62
C GLU A 719 13.46 -19.02 33.17
N THR A 720 13.54 -17.74 32.80
CA THR A 720 14.81 -17.07 32.47
C THR A 720 14.73 -15.56 32.71
N GLU A 721 15.87 -14.93 33.01
CA GLU A 721 16.01 -13.47 33.02
C GLU A 721 16.16 -12.87 31.61
N HIS A 722 16.52 -13.66 30.61
CA HIS A 722 16.81 -13.21 29.24
C HIS A 722 15.52 -13.01 28.40
N LYS A 723 14.52 -12.33 28.96
CA LYS A 723 13.21 -12.14 28.35
C LYS A 723 12.78 -10.67 28.35
N THR A 724 12.23 -10.20 27.24
CA THR A 724 11.64 -8.86 27.09
C THR A 724 10.16 -8.99 26.76
N PHE A 725 9.31 -8.25 27.49
CA PHE A 725 7.88 -8.15 27.22
C PHE A 725 7.57 -6.88 26.44
N THR A 726 6.53 -6.92 25.61
CA THR A 726 5.92 -5.74 25.00
C THR A 726 4.40 -5.91 24.99
N PRO A 727 3.63 -4.97 25.57
CA PRO A 727 2.16 -4.98 25.49
C PRO A 727 1.64 -4.93 24.04
N THR A 728 0.32 -4.98 23.86
CA THR A 728 -0.33 -4.79 22.54
C THR A 728 0.19 -3.53 21.85
N CYS A 729 0.90 -3.70 20.74
CA CYS A 729 1.50 -2.64 19.94
C CYS A 729 0.82 -2.50 18.57
N ASP A 730 1.24 -1.49 17.81
CA ASP A 730 0.91 -1.33 16.40
C ASP A 730 1.64 -2.36 15.50
N TYR A 731 1.26 -2.41 14.23
CA TYR A 731 1.75 -3.43 13.30
C TYR A 731 3.20 -3.22 12.85
N ASP A 732 3.66 -1.97 12.75
CA ASP A 732 5.04 -1.67 12.34
C ASP A 732 6.01 -1.98 13.49
N THR A 733 5.61 -1.69 14.74
CA THR A 733 6.32 -2.13 15.95
C THR A 733 6.34 -3.65 16.06
N TYR A 734 5.25 -4.35 15.74
CA TYR A 734 5.20 -5.83 15.71
C TYR A 734 6.19 -6.42 14.70
N LEU A 735 6.14 -5.98 13.43
CA LEU A 735 7.05 -6.47 12.38
C LEU A 735 8.51 -6.12 12.67
N ARG A 736 8.78 -4.96 13.29
CA ARG A 736 10.12 -4.56 13.72
C ARG A 736 10.68 -5.51 14.78
N LEU A 737 9.94 -5.79 15.85
CA LEU A 737 10.37 -6.71 16.92
C LEU A 737 10.55 -8.16 16.41
N LEU A 738 9.71 -8.57 15.45
CA LEU A 738 9.87 -9.84 14.72
C LEU A 738 11.18 -9.86 13.92
N GLY A 739 11.47 -8.83 13.11
CA GLY A 739 12.69 -8.74 12.29
C GLY A 739 13.98 -8.42 13.04
N GLU A 740 13.88 -8.05 14.31
CA GLU A 740 14.98 -7.97 15.28
C GLU A 740 15.26 -9.31 15.99
N SER A 741 14.50 -10.38 15.66
CA SER A 741 14.64 -11.72 16.24
C SER A 741 15.07 -12.77 15.20
N GLU A 742 15.74 -13.83 15.63
CA GLU A 742 16.25 -14.91 14.75
C GLU A 742 15.25 -16.06 14.52
N ILE A 743 14.43 -16.37 15.52
CA ILE A 743 13.45 -17.48 15.50
C ILE A 743 12.05 -16.94 15.81
N ALA A 744 11.01 -17.44 15.13
CA ALA A 744 9.61 -17.13 15.42
C ALA A 744 8.85 -18.40 15.83
N LEU A 745 8.33 -18.42 17.06
CA LEU A 745 7.64 -19.56 17.68
C LEU A 745 6.14 -19.55 17.34
N MET A 746 5.64 -20.64 16.73
CA MET A 746 4.29 -20.72 16.16
C MET A 746 3.49 -21.99 16.56
N PRO A 747 3.28 -22.24 17.86
CA PRO A 747 2.40 -23.31 18.33
C PRO A 747 0.92 -23.04 17.96
N LEU A 748 0.23 -24.14 17.66
CA LEU A 748 -1.21 -24.28 17.48
C LEU A 748 -1.56 -25.72 17.88
N SER A 749 -2.53 -25.89 18.77
CA SER A 749 -3.15 -27.18 19.05
C SER A 749 -3.98 -27.63 17.84
N ASP A 750 -4.19 -28.92 17.63
CA ASP A 750 -5.11 -29.38 16.59
C ASP A 750 -6.58 -29.17 17.02
N THR A 751 -7.22 -28.13 16.50
CA THR A 751 -8.63 -27.80 16.76
C THR A 751 -9.31 -27.30 15.48
N PRO A 752 -10.65 -27.43 15.35
CA PRO A 752 -11.38 -26.92 14.18
C PRO A 752 -11.14 -25.43 13.90
N PHE A 753 -10.98 -24.62 14.95
CA PHE A 753 -10.61 -23.21 14.85
C PHE A 753 -9.19 -23.03 14.30
N ASN A 754 -8.23 -23.77 14.85
CA ASN A 754 -6.83 -23.66 14.46
C ASN A 754 -6.63 -24.08 13.01
N ARG A 755 -7.31 -25.14 12.53
CA ARG A 755 -7.31 -25.58 11.12
C ARG A 755 -7.88 -24.55 10.12
N ALA A 756 -8.61 -23.54 10.58
CA ALA A 756 -9.16 -22.48 9.72
C ALA A 756 -8.28 -21.21 9.67
N LYS A 757 -7.29 -21.08 10.57
CA LYS A 757 -6.35 -19.96 10.60
C LYS A 757 -5.43 -20.00 9.37
N SER A 758 -4.96 -18.84 8.94
CA SER A 758 -3.99 -18.71 7.86
C SER A 758 -2.53 -18.86 8.33
N ASP A 759 -1.65 -19.15 7.38
CA ASP A 759 -0.18 -19.23 7.53
C ASP A 759 0.52 -17.87 7.74
N LEU A 760 -0.24 -16.83 8.11
CA LEU A 760 0.23 -15.44 8.16
C LEU A 760 1.54 -15.25 8.93
N LYS A 761 1.67 -15.81 10.13
CA LYS A 761 2.89 -15.70 10.94
C LYS A 761 4.14 -16.22 10.21
N PHE A 762 3.99 -17.25 9.35
CA PHE A 762 5.11 -17.79 8.58
C PHE A 762 5.54 -16.82 7.48
N ILE A 763 4.61 -16.23 6.74
CA ILE A 763 4.97 -15.27 5.67
C ILE A 763 5.49 -13.94 6.24
N GLU A 764 5.07 -13.54 7.44
CA GLU A 764 5.63 -12.39 8.16
C GLU A 764 7.04 -12.68 8.66
N ALA A 765 7.27 -13.84 9.28
CA ALA A 765 8.60 -14.28 9.69
C ALA A 765 9.55 -14.39 8.48
N GLY A 766 9.12 -15.05 7.41
CA GLY A 766 9.88 -15.15 6.16
C GLY A 766 10.17 -13.77 5.55
N ALA A 767 9.19 -12.87 5.48
CA ALA A 767 9.43 -11.49 5.03
C ALA A 767 10.53 -10.80 5.84
N CYS A 768 10.49 -10.91 7.16
CA CYS A 768 11.49 -10.34 8.07
C CYS A 768 12.82 -11.12 8.14
N ARG A 769 13.00 -12.19 7.33
CA ARG A 769 14.15 -13.13 7.38
C ARG A 769 14.31 -13.77 8.77
N VAL A 770 13.24 -14.36 9.31
CA VAL A 770 13.20 -15.03 10.63
C VAL A 770 12.89 -16.52 10.45
N ALA A 771 13.57 -17.39 11.19
CA ALA A 771 13.37 -18.84 11.09
C ALA A 771 12.06 -19.26 11.79
N ALA A 772 11.14 -19.91 11.07
CA ALA A 772 9.90 -20.40 11.68
C ALA A 772 10.12 -21.72 12.43
N LEU A 773 9.67 -21.77 13.68
CA LEU A 773 9.59 -22.98 14.50
C LEU A 773 8.11 -23.20 14.87
N ALA A 774 7.45 -24.14 14.20
CA ALA A 774 5.99 -24.19 14.11
C ALA A 774 5.41 -25.59 14.32
N SER A 775 4.13 -25.65 14.67
CA SER A 775 3.34 -26.90 14.67
C SER A 775 2.75 -27.19 13.28
N PRO A 776 2.45 -28.44 12.89
CA PRO A 776 2.00 -28.75 11.53
C PRO A 776 0.59 -28.22 11.18
N VAL A 777 -0.27 -27.93 12.17
CA VAL A 777 -1.74 -27.75 12.03
C VAL A 777 -2.18 -26.79 10.92
N VAL A 778 -1.41 -25.73 10.67
CA VAL A 778 -1.65 -24.73 9.61
C VAL A 778 -0.48 -24.61 8.64
N TYR A 779 0.73 -24.96 9.09
CA TYR A 779 1.96 -24.63 8.36
C TYR A 779 2.54 -25.82 7.58
N ALA A 780 2.03 -27.05 7.73
CA ALA A 780 2.55 -28.23 7.01
C ALA A 780 2.45 -28.12 5.48
N ASP A 781 1.44 -27.41 4.96
CA ASP A 781 1.28 -27.17 3.52
C ASP A 781 2.17 -26.02 2.97
N THR A 782 2.88 -25.30 3.84
CA THR A 782 3.63 -24.08 3.47
C THR A 782 5.10 -24.06 3.91
N ILE A 783 5.42 -24.70 5.05
CA ILE A 783 6.79 -24.86 5.55
C ILE A 783 7.33 -26.21 5.07
N GLU A 784 8.40 -26.16 4.28
CA GLU A 784 9.20 -27.34 3.98
C GLU A 784 10.16 -27.58 5.15
N ASP A 785 9.88 -28.60 5.96
CA ASP A 785 10.62 -28.92 7.18
C ASP A 785 12.11 -29.16 6.87
N GLY A 786 12.98 -28.44 7.58
CA GLY A 786 14.42 -28.47 7.34
C GLY A 786 14.91 -27.60 6.17
N ARG A 787 14.03 -26.98 5.38
CA ARG A 787 14.42 -26.00 4.33
C ARG A 787 13.90 -24.59 4.56
N THR A 788 12.63 -24.37 4.94
CA THR A 788 12.06 -23.02 5.16
C THR A 788 11.57 -22.79 6.59
N GLY A 789 11.78 -23.75 7.48
CA GLY A 789 11.40 -23.72 8.89
C GLY A 789 11.53 -25.10 9.50
N LEU A 790 11.18 -25.26 10.77
CA LEU A 790 11.17 -26.53 11.48
C LEU A 790 9.77 -26.84 12.04
N LEU A 791 9.27 -28.07 11.80
CA LEU A 791 7.93 -28.51 12.24
C LEU A 791 7.97 -29.48 13.43
N PHE A 792 7.48 -29.06 14.60
CA PHE A 792 7.37 -29.89 15.80
C PHE A 792 5.95 -30.42 16.03
N THR A 793 5.83 -31.62 16.60
CA THR A 793 4.55 -32.29 16.87
C THR A 793 4.15 -32.26 18.35
N ASP A 794 5.11 -32.02 19.23
CA ASP A 794 5.04 -32.26 20.68
C ASP A 794 6.19 -31.54 21.40
N ALA A 795 6.24 -31.65 22.73
CA ALA A 795 7.23 -30.99 23.57
C ALA A 795 8.67 -31.50 23.33
N ASP A 796 8.88 -32.80 23.09
CA ASP A 796 10.21 -33.39 22.89
C ASP A 796 10.80 -33.04 21.52
N SER A 797 10.00 -33.10 20.45
CA SER A 797 10.40 -32.65 19.12
C SER A 797 10.63 -31.14 19.06
N LEU A 798 9.88 -30.34 19.82
CA LEU A 798 10.16 -28.91 20.02
C LEU A 798 11.53 -28.71 20.71
N ARG A 799 11.75 -29.39 21.84
CA ARG A 799 13.01 -29.34 22.61
C ARG A 799 14.20 -29.72 21.74
N ALA A 800 14.12 -30.82 21.01
CA ALA A 800 15.19 -31.28 20.12
C ALA A 800 15.49 -30.27 19.00
N ARG A 801 14.46 -29.71 18.35
CA ARG A 801 14.61 -28.72 17.28
C ARG A 801 15.17 -27.39 17.79
N LEU A 802 14.74 -26.91 18.95
CA LEU A 802 15.25 -25.67 19.54
C LEU A 802 16.71 -25.82 20.00
N LEU A 803 17.08 -26.96 20.60
CA LEU A 803 18.48 -27.28 20.91
C LEU A 803 19.35 -27.34 19.66
N HIS A 804 18.84 -27.90 18.55
CA HIS A 804 19.58 -27.97 17.28
C HIS A 804 19.85 -26.57 16.70
N LEU A 805 18.87 -25.65 16.73
CA LEU A 805 19.08 -24.25 16.33
C LEU A 805 20.12 -23.55 17.21
N ILE A 806 20.08 -23.76 18.53
CA ILE A 806 21.03 -23.19 19.50
C ILE A 806 22.44 -23.81 19.42
N ALA A 807 22.56 -25.02 18.88
CA ALA A 807 23.85 -25.65 18.57
C ALA A 807 24.40 -25.20 17.20
N MET A 808 23.53 -24.77 16.27
CA MET A 808 23.89 -24.39 14.91
C MET A 808 23.13 -23.12 14.45
N PRO A 809 23.53 -21.91 14.91
CA PRO A 809 22.91 -20.64 14.50
C PRO A 809 22.81 -20.42 12.98
N GLU A 810 23.79 -20.91 12.22
CA GLU A 810 23.78 -20.88 10.74
C GLU A 810 22.62 -21.67 10.12
N LEU A 811 22.08 -22.68 10.80
CA LEU A 811 20.87 -23.38 10.36
C LEU A 811 19.66 -22.45 10.46
N ALA A 812 19.52 -21.70 11.55
CA ALA A 812 18.46 -20.70 11.68
C ALA A 812 18.56 -19.65 10.56
N ARG A 813 19.77 -19.15 10.28
CA ARG A 813 20.00 -18.19 9.18
C ARG A 813 19.62 -18.76 7.81
N GLY A 814 20.04 -19.99 7.50
CA GLY A 814 19.72 -20.64 6.23
C GLY A 814 18.22 -20.91 6.04
N LEU A 815 17.53 -21.38 7.08
CA LEU A 815 16.07 -21.56 7.08
C LEU A 815 15.34 -20.22 6.85
N ALA A 816 15.82 -19.16 7.49
CA ALA A 816 15.26 -17.82 7.41
C ALA A 816 15.47 -17.16 6.04
N GLU A 817 16.62 -17.36 5.42
CA GLU A 817 16.92 -16.92 4.04
C GLU A 817 16.04 -17.66 3.03
N ALA A 818 15.95 -18.99 3.13
CA ALA A 818 15.07 -19.79 2.28
C ALA A 818 13.56 -19.49 2.48
N ALA A 819 13.15 -19.10 3.69
CA ALA A 819 11.80 -18.60 3.97
C ALA A 819 11.55 -17.23 3.32
N ARG A 820 12.52 -16.29 3.40
CA ARG A 820 12.45 -15.01 2.69
C ARG A 820 12.36 -15.20 1.19
N ASP A 821 13.15 -16.11 0.61
CA ASP A 821 13.09 -16.43 -0.82
C ASP A 821 11.77 -17.05 -1.24
N TYR A 822 11.12 -17.85 -0.38
CA TYR A 822 9.76 -18.33 -0.63
C TYR A 822 8.75 -17.18 -0.63
N VAL A 823 8.79 -16.29 0.36
CA VAL A 823 7.89 -15.14 0.45
C VAL A 823 8.10 -14.18 -0.72
N ALA A 824 9.35 -13.88 -1.06
CA ALA A 824 9.74 -13.03 -2.18
C ALA A 824 9.25 -13.57 -3.53
N ARG A 825 9.27 -14.90 -3.71
CA ARG A 825 8.79 -15.54 -4.95
C ARG A 825 7.27 -15.67 -5.01
N GLU A 826 6.60 -16.12 -3.94
CA GLU A 826 5.19 -16.55 -4.03
C GLU A 826 4.20 -15.70 -3.23
N ARG A 827 4.64 -14.96 -2.19
CA ARG A 827 3.74 -14.35 -1.19
C ARG A 827 3.75 -12.82 -1.14
N MET A 828 4.14 -12.18 -2.24
CA MET A 828 4.07 -10.72 -2.38
C MET A 828 2.71 -10.25 -2.91
N LEU A 829 2.20 -9.16 -2.33
CA LEU A 829 0.87 -8.61 -2.65
C LEU A 829 0.76 -8.12 -4.10
N ALA A 830 1.89 -7.72 -4.72
CA ALA A 830 2.03 -7.42 -6.13
C ALA A 830 1.32 -8.45 -7.04
N TYR A 831 1.45 -9.74 -6.72
CA TYR A 831 0.95 -10.84 -7.54
C TYR A 831 -0.58 -10.99 -7.48
N GLN A 832 -1.23 -10.38 -6.49
CA GLN A 832 -2.70 -10.35 -6.39
C GLN A 832 -3.34 -9.09 -6.99
N VAL A 833 -2.61 -7.97 -7.18
CA VAL A 833 -3.21 -6.68 -7.57
C VAL A 833 -3.98 -6.78 -8.89
N ALA A 834 -3.42 -7.43 -9.90
CA ALA A 834 -4.10 -7.64 -11.19
C ALA A 834 -5.38 -8.48 -11.04
N ALA A 835 -5.31 -9.60 -10.30
CA ALA A 835 -6.43 -10.50 -10.08
C ALA A 835 -7.56 -9.84 -9.27
N ARG A 836 -7.23 -9.13 -8.19
CA ARG A 836 -8.20 -8.36 -7.38
C ARG A 836 -8.88 -7.27 -8.20
N THR A 837 -8.14 -6.49 -8.99
CA THR A 837 -8.72 -5.47 -9.89
C THR A 837 -9.64 -6.08 -10.94
N ALA A 838 -9.25 -7.20 -11.55
CA ALA A 838 -10.07 -7.92 -12.53
C ALA A 838 -11.37 -8.46 -11.89
N TRP A 839 -11.29 -9.04 -10.70
CA TRP A 839 -12.45 -9.55 -9.96
C TRP A 839 -13.43 -8.43 -9.60
N TYR A 840 -12.97 -7.31 -9.02
CA TYR A 840 -13.85 -6.18 -8.71
C TYR A 840 -14.54 -5.59 -9.95
N ARG A 841 -13.83 -5.50 -11.09
CA ARG A 841 -14.44 -5.06 -12.36
C ARG A 841 -15.44 -6.09 -12.90
N SER A 842 -15.18 -7.39 -12.72
CA SER A 842 -16.11 -8.47 -13.06
C SER A 842 -17.38 -8.45 -12.21
N LEU A 843 -17.28 -8.19 -10.90
CA LEU A 843 -18.44 -8.01 -10.02
C LEU A 843 -19.30 -6.83 -10.51
N TRP A 844 -18.68 -5.70 -10.85
CA TRP A 844 -19.42 -4.54 -11.34
C TRP A 844 -20.12 -4.79 -12.68
N ALA A 845 -19.48 -5.53 -13.60
CA ALA A 845 -20.08 -5.95 -14.86
C ALA A 845 -21.31 -6.85 -14.62
N ARG A 846 -21.22 -7.79 -13.67
CA ARG A 846 -22.29 -8.73 -13.29
C ARG A 846 -23.28 -8.19 -12.25
N ARG A 847 -23.22 -6.92 -11.86
CA ARG A 847 -23.97 -6.37 -10.71
C ARG A 847 -25.47 -6.73 -10.70
N GLU A 848 -26.15 -6.70 -11.84
CA GLU A 848 -27.59 -6.98 -11.95
C GLU A 848 -27.92 -8.46 -11.70
N GLU A 849 -27.09 -9.37 -12.21
CA GLU A 849 -27.13 -10.81 -11.91
C GLU A 849 -26.90 -11.05 -10.41
N LEU A 850 -25.90 -10.38 -9.83
CA LEU A 850 -25.53 -10.51 -8.42
C LEU A 850 -26.61 -9.96 -7.47
N THR A 851 -27.25 -8.85 -7.83
CA THR A 851 -28.37 -8.27 -7.06
C THR A 851 -29.62 -9.16 -7.13
N ALA A 852 -29.90 -9.78 -8.28
CA ALA A 852 -30.96 -10.78 -8.40
C ALA A 852 -30.66 -12.03 -7.54
N ALA A 853 -29.42 -12.55 -7.58
CA ALA A 853 -29.00 -13.68 -6.75
C ALA A 853 -29.02 -13.36 -5.24
N LEU A 854 -28.71 -12.12 -4.85
CA LEU A 854 -28.84 -11.62 -3.48
C LEU A 854 -30.32 -11.61 -3.05
N HIS A 855 -31.24 -11.16 -3.91
CA HIS A 855 -32.68 -11.17 -3.61
C HIS A 855 -33.24 -12.59 -3.43
N VAL A 856 -32.71 -13.58 -4.15
CA VAL A 856 -33.05 -15.01 -3.95
C VAL A 856 -32.48 -15.55 -2.64
N ARG A 857 -31.26 -15.14 -2.23
CA ARG A 857 -30.66 -15.55 -0.94
C ARG A 857 -31.38 -14.94 0.26
N VAL A 858 -31.78 -13.68 0.18
CA VAL A 858 -32.48 -12.97 1.26
C VAL A 858 -33.69 -12.20 0.69
N PRO A 859 -34.85 -12.88 0.54
CA PRO A 859 -36.08 -12.25 0.08
C PRO A 859 -36.45 -11.03 0.92
N GLY A 860 -37.01 -10.01 0.29
CA GLY A 860 -37.40 -8.75 0.96
C GLY A 860 -36.25 -7.81 1.35
N LEU A 861 -34.99 -8.27 1.46
CA LEU A 861 -33.87 -7.46 1.96
C LEU A 861 -33.68 -6.13 1.20
N LEU A 862 -33.84 -6.14 -0.13
CA LEU A 862 -33.68 -4.95 -0.98
C LEU A 862 -35.01 -4.28 -1.36
N GLN A 863 -36.14 -4.76 -0.82
CA GLN A 863 -37.42 -4.07 -0.99
C GLN A 863 -37.47 -2.83 -0.08
N ALA A 864 -38.13 -1.77 -0.55
CA ALA A 864 -38.51 -0.67 0.32
C ALA A 864 -39.34 -1.22 1.48
N ALA A 865 -39.09 -0.76 2.70
CA ALA A 865 -40.01 -1.05 3.80
C ALA A 865 -41.40 -0.52 3.43
N PRO A 866 -42.49 -1.26 3.72
CA PRO A 866 -43.83 -0.72 3.54
C PRO A 866 -43.94 0.57 4.37
N ALA A 867 -44.58 1.60 3.79
CA ALA A 867 -44.86 2.82 4.53
C ALA A 867 -45.82 2.48 5.69
N ILE A 868 -45.42 2.88 6.90
CA ILE A 868 -46.18 2.77 8.15
C ILE A 868 -46.87 4.11 8.39
#